data_AF-A0A2U1STM7-F1
#
_entry.id   AF-A0A2U1STM7-F1
#
_cell.length_a   1.000
_cell.length_b   1.000
_cell.length_c   1.000
_cell.angle_alpha   90.00
_cell.angle_beta   90.00
_cell.angle_gamma   90.00
#
_symmetry.space_group_name_H-M   'P 1'
#
loop_
_entity.id
_entity.type
_entity.pdbx_description
1 polymer ?
#
loop_
_entity_poly.entity_id
_entity_poly.type
_entity_poly.pdbx_seq_one_letter_code
_entity_poly.pdbx_strand_id
1 'polypeptide(L)'
;MLTSTDHNFRDDIDGARSSRIAFGIIAPFAACAAIFLLLRPYYGLEHDAVIYMGRGLADLDPQGVGRDIMFRFDGQSKFSVFSRLVDFSIPVLGLAVAAKTLALAGCALWFAALAALASRLARGSALFALLLLAACFDSSYGGFGVFHFAEPFATPRPFAEAFVLAAFAALLADRRRAAAGCLLAAAAFHPIIAAPGVVVALLYEGVRDRRIFLAALIAGAAALVAAFAGAPLLERLTARIDPQWAAIISARSDYIFLSDWPPGTWIATLRQASTLLLAASLAPPHAQRLFFCVIAAACLGLSASYVLGDLMMRELGAQAQSWRALWLAAAFAPLALGLCAPTLWRDGAQGRIALTLLVTSWILRAAPESALLALVGVLAWWSRERWSHISLALLERALFALCGLCAAVIFGAALWFAWEYARAAPSRDGLLSSVLRAGEPAYVPLLFVSLFLLVGTRRPRPLLAISTAAVVAPIAAFCWIFEPFPLRSADIRQPELEAIVASRAGEVLWLNDKLAPWVWLGRANWASAVQGSGVVFSRDKALIWWERMGVLRDLGWVADSALQRRTNDVIDFPPFTRASLERLCERADAPAWVVGAVESPEALAEGLEARFWRGPTRFSLHLSEGAAHWTPIAHYAIFDCAVYRPAG
;
A
#
# COMPACT_ATOMS: atom_id res chain seq x y z
N MET A 1 41.34 9.97 20.67
CA MET A 1 41.27 11.42 21.00
C MET A 1 39.89 11.90 20.58
N LEU A 2 39.02 12.16 21.56
CA LEU A 2 37.64 12.62 21.36
C LEU A 2 37.67 14.15 21.22
N THR A 3 37.23 14.66 20.07
CA THR A 3 37.21 16.10 19.77
C THR A 3 36.00 16.79 20.42
N SER A 4 36.12 18.07 20.76
CA SER A 4 35.13 18.83 21.56
C SER A 4 33.74 18.99 20.91
N THR A 5 33.55 18.49 19.69
CA THR A 5 32.25 18.37 19.01
C THR A 5 31.34 17.28 19.59
N ASP A 6 31.89 16.29 20.32
CA ASP A 6 31.11 15.21 20.97
C ASP A 6 30.29 15.70 22.18
N HIS A 7 30.67 16.81 22.81
CA HIS A 7 29.96 17.31 24.00
C HIS A 7 28.67 18.06 23.65
N ASN A 8 28.65 18.85 22.59
CA ASN A 8 27.49 19.68 22.25
C ASN A 8 26.30 18.87 21.67
N PHE A 9 26.53 17.67 21.15
CA PHE A 9 25.46 16.77 20.68
C PHE A 9 24.89 15.89 21.80
N ARG A 10 25.70 15.56 22.81
CA ARG A 10 25.23 14.91 24.04
C ARG A 10 24.31 15.80 24.86
N ASP A 11 24.53 17.12 24.87
CA ASP A 11 23.70 18.05 25.65
C ASP A 11 22.25 18.18 25.13
N ASP A 12 22.02 18.03 23.82
CA ASP A 12 20.65 17.95 23.25
C ASP A 12 19.97 16.59 23.56
N ILE A 13 20.73 15.58 23.97
CA ILE A 13 20.26 14.26 24.39
C ILE A 13 19.98 14.22 25.91
N ASP A 14 20.78 14.92 26.74
CA ASP A 14 20.79 14.75 28.21
C ASP A 14 20.23 15.92 29.05
N GLY A 15 19.89 17.09 28.47
CA GLY A 15 19.47 18.28 29.26
C GLY A 15 17.97 18.40 29.55
N ALA A 16 17.49 17.91 30.69
CA ALA A 16 16.11 18.09 31.16
C ALA A 16 15.96 19.30 32.13
N ARG A 17 15.23 20.34 31.71
CA ARG A 17 14.42 21.18 32.60
C ARG A 17 13.10 21.61 31.95
N SER A 18 12.06 21.64 32.78
CA SER A 18 10.64 21.69 32.47
C SER A 18 10.10 23.07 32.09
N SER A 19 8.88 23.02 31.54
CA SER A 19 7.83 24.07 31.52
C SER A 19 7.89 25.14 30.42
N ARG A 20 7.53 24.70 29.21
CA ARG A 20 6.68 25.43 28.22
C ARG A 20 6.26 24.40 27.16
N ILE A 21 5.23 23.61 27.46
CA ILE A 21 4.47 22.89 26.43
C ILE A 21 3.66 23.97 25.68
N ALA A 22 4.33 24.78 24.88
CA ALA A 22 3.82 26.07 24.42
C ALA A 22 4.05 26.21 22.91
N PHE A 23 3.01 25.98 22.10
CA PHE A 23 2.87 26.28 20.66
C PHE A 23 3.95 25.81 19.67
N GLY A 24 5.25 25.97 19.96
CA GLY A 24 6.38 25.62 19.09
C GLY A 24 6.56 24.13 18.79
N ILE A 25 5.86 23.23 19.48
CA ILE A 25 5.83 21.79 19.18
C ILE A 25 4.55 21.41 18.41
N ILE A 26 3.43 22.03 18.75
CA ILE A 26 2.11 21.70 18.17
C ILE A 26 2.08 22.11 16.69
N ALA A 27 2.54 23.30 16.34
CA ALA A 27 2.46 23.79 14.97
C ALA A 27 3.28 22.95 13.97
N PRO A 28 4.56 22.61 14.22
CA PRO A 28 5.31 21.75 13.31
C PRO A 28 4.75 20.32 13.24
N PHE A 29 4.21 19.80 14.33
CA PHE A 29 3.54 18.50 14.34
C PHE A 29 2.28 18.52 13.47
N ALA A 30 1.43 19.53 13.64
CA ALA A 30 0.23 19.73 12.83
C ALA A 30 0.57 19.91 11.35
N ALA A 31 1.66 20.63 11.02
CA ALA A 31 2.14 20.76 9.65
C ALA A 31 2.56 19.40 9.07
N CYS A 32 3.32 18.59 9.81
CA CYS A 32 3.71 17.25 9.35
C CYS A 32 2.50 16.32 9.16
N ALA A 33 1.52 16.38 10.08
CA ALA A 33 0.28 15.61 9.97
C ALA A 33 -0.56 16.04 8.76
N ALA A 34 -0.68 17.35 8.52
CA ALA A 34 -1.40 17.89 7.37
C ALA A 34 -0.73 17.49 6.06
N ILE A 35 0.60 17.55 5.98
CA ILE A 35 1.37 17.08 4.82
C ILE A 35 1.19 15.58 4.62
N PHE A 36 1.26 14.79 5.69
CA PHE A 36 1.04 13.34 5.63
C PHE A 36 -0.32 12.98 5.04
N LEU A 37 -1.39 13.65 5.47
CA LEU A 37 -2.74 13.45 4.94
C LEU A 37 -2.92 14.00 3.52
N LEU A 38 -2.28 15.12 3.18
CA LEU A 38 -2.30 15.68 1.82
C LEU A 38 -1.68 14.71 0.81
N LEU A 39 -0.57 14.09 1.18
CA LEU A 39 0.17 13.16 0.34
C LEU A 39 -0.43 11.74 0.32
N ARG A 40 -1.48 11.51 1.12
CA ARG A 40 -2.27 10.28 1.16
C ARG A 40 -3.75 10.62 1.07
N PRO A 41 -4.21 11.19 -0.06
CA PRO A 41 -5.61 11.53 -0.22
C PRO A 41 -6.46 10.25 -0.19
N TYR A 42 -7.69 10.40 0.29
CA TYR A 42 -8.63 9.29 0.34
C TYR A 42 -9.11 8.92 -1.08
N TYR A 43 -8.86 7.68 -1.48
CA TYR A 43 -9.17 7.21 -2.85
C TYR A 43 -10.47 6.43 -2.94
N GLY A 44 -11.10 6.17 -1.81
CA GLY A 44 -12.40 5.55 -1.77
C GLY A 44 -12.43 4.04 -1.63
N LEU A 45 -13.49 3.42 -2.14
CA LEU A 45 -13.63 1.96 -2.25
C LEU A 45 -12.80 1.47 -3.44
N GLU A 46 -11.49 1.58 -3.29
CA GLU A 46 -10.49 1.13 -4.24
C GLU A 46 -9.53 0.13 -3.59
N HIS A 47 -8.78 -0.61 -4.41
CA HIS A 47 -7.86 -1.65 -3.95
C HIS A 47 -8.52 -2.59 -2.92
N ASP A 48 -7.86 -2.82 -1.78
CA ASP A 48 -8.31 -3.72 -0.74
C ASP A 48 -9.53 -3.20 0.03
N ALA A 49 -9.83 -1.89 0.00
CA ALA A 49 -11.03 -1.36 0.65
C ALA A 49 -12.29 -2.04 0.09
N VAL A 50 -12.32 -2.34 -1.22
CA VAL A 50 -13.40 -3.10 -1.87
C VAL A 50 -13.61 -4.44 -1.20
N ILE A 51 -12.53 -5.14 -0.85
CA ILE A 51 -12.56 -6.49 -0.30
C ILE A 51 -13.12 -6.47 1.12
N TYR A 52 -12.58 -5.58 1.98
CA TYR A 52 -12.99 -5.54 3.38
C TYR A 52 -14.38 -4.94 3.57
N MET A 53 -14.71 -3.89 2.82
CA MET A 53 -16.05 -3.30 2.89
C MET A 53 -17.09 -4.21 2.24
N GLY A 54 -16.75 -4.86 1.12
CA GLY A 54 -17.58 -5.90 0.50
C GLY A 54 -17.81 -7.11 1.42
N ARG A 55 -16.81 -7.50 2.21
CA ARG A 55 -16.97 -8.54 3.24
C ARG A 55 -18.02 -8.14 4.27
N GLY A 56 -18.01 -6.90 4.75
CA GLY A 56 -19.05 -6.40 5.67
C GLY A 56 -20.44 -6.43 5.04
N LEU A 57 -20.58 -6.06 3.76
CA LEU A 57 -21.84 -6.22 3.04
C LEU A 57 -22.29 -7.68 2.96
N ALA A 58 -21.37 -8.61 2.71
CA ALA A 58 -21.65 -10.04 2.70
C ALA A 58 -22.08 -10.60 4.05
N ASP A 59 -21.48 -10.11 5.15
CA ASP A 59 -21.84 -10.52 6.50
C ASP A 59 -23.22 -9.96 6.91
N LEU A 60 -23.58 -8.77 6.44
CA LEU A 60 -24.90 -8.14 6.64
C LEU A 60 -26.00 -8.72 5.72
N ASP A 61 -25.64 -9.24 4.55
CA ASP A 61 -26.56 -9.88 3.60
C ASP A 61 -26.05 -11.27 3.15
N PRO A 62 -26.21 -12.31 4.00
CA PRO A 62 -25.71 -13.66 3.71
C PRO A 62 -26.39 -14.33 2.49
N GLN A 63 -27.59 -13.88 2.11
CA GLN A 63 -28.38 -14.48 1.03
C GLN A 63 -28.27 -13.75 -0.31
N GLY A 64 -27.81 -12.50 -0.31
CA GLY A 64 -27.43 -11.75 -1.51
C GLY A 64 -25.92 -11.74 -1.68
N VAL A 65 -25.26 -10.67 -1.22
CA VAL A 65 -23.81 -10.45 -1.41
C VAL A 65 -22.97 -11.59 -0.82
N GLY A 66 -23.37 -12.18 0.31
CA GLY A 66 -22.66 -13.26 0.98
C GLY A 66 -22.53 -14.57 0.18
N ARG A 67 -23.34 -14.72 -0.89
CA ARG A 67 -23.23 -15.87 -1.81
C ARG A 67 -22.10 -15.74 -2.83
N ASP A 68 -21.53 -14.55 -3.00
CA ASP A 68 -20.44 -14.30 -3.94
C ASP A 68 -19.23 -15.19 -3.65
N ILE A 69 -18.62 -15.73 -4.72
CA ILE A 69 -17.45 -16.61 -4.60
C ILE A 69 -16.28 -15.95 -3.85
N MET A 70 -16.18 -14.62 -3.86
CA MET A 70 -15.19 -13.87 -3.11
C MET A 70 -15.30 -14.13 -1.60
N PHE A 71 -16.52 -14.15 -1.07
CA PHE A 71 -16.77 -14.21 0.37
C PHE A 71 -17.10 -15.62 0.86
N ARG A 72 -17.67 -16.46 0.00
CA ARG A 72 -17.93 -17.88 0.29
C ARG A 72 -16.62 -18.65 0.53
N PHE A 73 -15.59 -18.36 -0.25
CA PHE A 73 -14.27 -18.98 -0.15
C PHE A 73 -13.25 -18.12 0.62
N ASP A 74 -13.72 -17.20 1.46
CA ASP A 74 -12.85 -16.33 2.24
C ASP A 74 -12.13 -17.10 3.37
N GLY A 75 -10.80 -17.17 3.25
CA GLY A 75 -9.91 -17.80 4.22
C GLY A 75 -9.22 -16.82 5.19
N GLN A 76 -9.45 -15.50 5.08
CA GLN A 76 -8.66 -14.50 5.80
C GLN A 76 -9.47 -13.67 6.80
N SER A 77 -10.63 -13.14 6.42
CA SER A 77 -11.27 -12.06 7.19
C SER A 77 -11.73 -12.52 8.58
N LYS A 78 -12.00 -13.82 8.76
CA LYS A 78 -12.42 -14.42 10.05
C LYS A 78 -11.39 -14.27 11.17
N PHE A 79 -10.12 -14.04 10.83
CA PHE A 79 -9.03 -13.91 11.81
C PHE A 79 -8.75 -12.46 12.22
N SER A 80 -9.54 -11.48 11.74
CA SER A 80 -9.32 -10.06 11.99
C SER A 80 -10.42 -9.45 12.85
N VAL A 81 -10.04 -8.66 13.85
CA VAL A 81 -10.97 -7.80 14.60
C VAL A 81 -11.52 -6.67 13.71
N PHE A 82 -10.84 -6.34 12.61
CA PHE A 82 -11.26 -5.28 11.69
C PHE A 82 -12.60 -5.60 11.03
N SER A 83 -12.86 -6.86 10.67
CA SER A 83 -14.16 -7.26 10.11
C SER A 83 -15.31 -6.91 11.06
N ARG A 84 -15.13 -7.13 12.37
CA ARG A 84 -16.14 -6.75 13.37
C ARG A 84 -16.36 -5.24 13.45
N LEU A 85 -15.29 -4.45 13.26
CA LEU A 85 -15.41 -2.99 13.20
C LEU A 85 -16.18 -2.57 11.95
N VAL A 86 -15.95 -3.21 10.80
CA VAL A 86 -16.68 -2.96 9.56
C VAL A 86 -18.16 -3.31 9.71
N ASP A 87 -18.47 -4.51 10.21
CA ASP A 87 -19.84 -4.99 10.43
C ASP A 87 -20.65 -4.05 11.34
N PHE A 88 -19.98 -3.45 12.33
CA PHE A 88 -20.58 -2.45 13.20
C PHE A 88 -20.73 -1.08 12.53
N SER A 89 -19.75 -0.68 11.71
CA SER A 89 -19.69 0.68 11.16
C SER A 89 -20.66 0.89 10.00
N ILE A 90 -20.84 -0.11 9.12
CA ILE A 90 -21.70 0.02 7.94
C ILE A 90 -23.16 0.33 8.32
N PRO A 91 -23.82 -0.38 9.26
CA PRO A 91 -25.21 -0.08 9.63
C PRO A 91 -25.40 1.29 10.29
N VAL A 92 -24.36 1.82 10.95
CA VAL A 92 -24.44 3.09 11.69
C VAL A 92 -24.13 4.30 10.80
N LEU A 93 -23.15 4.17 9.91
CA LEU A 93 -22.61 5.31 9.15
C LEU A 93 -22.96 5.26 7.66
N GLY A 94 -23.39 4.11 7.13
CA GLY A 94 -23.37 3.84 5.69
C GLY A 94 -22.00 3.34 5.22
N LEU A 95 -21.95 2.76 4.02
CA LEU A 95 -20.77 2.13 3.45
C LEU A 95 -19.66 3.16 3.18
N ALA A 96 -20.01 4.27 2.53
CA ALA A 96 -19.04 5.29 2.12
C ALA A 96 -18.39 5.97 3.33
N VAL A 97 -19.20 6.44 4.28
CA VAL A 97 -18.73 7.13 5.48
C VAL A 97 -17.95 6.18 6.39
N ALA A 98 -18.42 4.93 6.56
CA ALA A 98 -17.68 3.93 7.32
C ALA A 98 -16.28 3.69 6.74
N ALA A 99 -16.17 3.51 5.42
CA ALA A 99 -14.88 3.31 4.76
C ALA A 99 -13.94 4.51 4.97
N LYS A 100 -14.45 5.74 4.77
CA LYS A 100 -13.67 6.96 4.95
C LYS A 100 -13.20 7.14 6.40
N THR A 101 -14.08 6.92 7.38
CA THR A 101 -13.76 7.03 8.81
C THR A 101 -12.73 6.01 9.25
N LEU A 102 -12.86 4.75 8.81
CA LEU A 102 -11.88 3.70 9.12
C LEU A 102 -10.51 3.99 8.49
N ALA A 103 -10.48 4.48 7.25
CA ALA A 103 -9.24 4.90 6.59
C ALA A 103 -8.57 6.06 7.35
N LEU A 104 -9.33 7.10 7.71
CA LEU A 104 -8.81 8.25 8.46
C LEU A 104 -8.30 7.84 9.85
N ALA A 105 -9.03 6.98 10.55
CA ALA A 105 -8.63 6.47 11.86
C ALA A 105 -7.33 5.65 11.77
N GLY A 106 -7.19 4.81 10.75
CA GLY A 106 -5.96 4.06 10.47
C GLY A 106 -4.77 4.98 10.22
N CYS A 107 -4.91 5.97 9.34
CA CYS A 107 -3.87 6.97 9.06
C CYS A 107 -3.49 7.79 10.30
N ALA A 108 -4.47 8.26 11.09
CA ALA A 108 -4.24 9.03 12.30
C ALA A 108 -3.49 8.21 13.37
N LEU A 109 -3.92 6.97 13.60
CA LEU A 109 -3.26 6.06 14.55
C LEU A 109 -1.83 5.74 14.11
N TRP A 110 -1.63 5.50 12.81
CA TRP A 110 -0.32 5.25 12.23
C TRP A 110 0.63 6.42 12.42
N PHE A 111 0.20 7.64 12.08
CA PHE A 111 1.02 8.84 12.24
C PHE A 111 1.36 9.11 13.71
N ALA A 112 0.40 8.92 14.62
CA ALA A 112 0.63 9.05 16.06
C ALA A 112 1.65 8.03 16.59
N ALA A 113 1.57 6.77 16.14
CA ALA A 113 2.51 5.73 16.52
C ALA A 113 3.91 5.96 15.95
N LEU A 114 4.00 6.39 14.69
CA LEU A 114 5.25 6.82 14.08
C LEU A 114 5.87 7.98 14.86
N ALA A 115 5.06 8.96 15.29
CA ALA A 115 5.56 10.07 16.07
C ALA A 115 6.04 9.67 17.47
N ALA A 116 5.35 8.73 18.11
CA ALA A 116 5.80 8.13 19.35
C ALA A 116 7.17 7.45 19.16
N LEU A 117 7.35 6.66 18.09
CA LEU A 117 8.62 6.03 17.74
C LEU A 117 9.72 7.05 17.43
N ALA A 118 9.44 8.03 16.57
CA ALA A 118 10.40 9.07 16.19
C ALA A 118 10.86 9.89 17.40
N SER A 119 9.98 10.14 18.38
CA SER A 119 10.32 10.81 19.65
C SER A 119 11.32 10.04 20.52
N ARG A 120 11.45 8.72 20.30
CA ARG A 120 12.47 7.88 20.95
C ARG A 120 13.81 7.91 20.21
N LEU A 121 13.81 8.30 18.93
CA LEU A 121 14.99 8.33 18.07
C LEU A 121 15.65 9.71 18.03
N ALA A 122 14.86 10.79 18.07
CA ALA A 122 15.36 12.15 18.05
C ALA A 122 14.46 13.14 18.80
N ARG A 123 14.98 14.35 19.03
CA ARG A 123 14.27 15.48 19.67
C ARG A 123 14.44 16.76 18.83
N GLY A 124 13.71 17.81 19.17
CA GLY A 124 13.88 19.14 18.56
C GLY A 124 13.64 19.16 17.05
N SER A 125 14.48 19.88 16.30
CA SER A 125 14.38 19.97 14.83
C SER A 125 14.59 18.63 14.13
N ALA A 126 15.43 17.74 14.69
CA ALA A 126 15.66 16.42 14.13
C ALA A 126 14.39 15.55 14.18
N LEU A 127 13.61 15.61 15.27
CA LEU A 127 12.31 14.93 15.33
C LEU A 127 11.38 15.36 14.18
N PHE A 128 11.28 16.66 13.92
CA PHE A 128 10.42 17.14 12.83
C PHE A 128 10.95 16.76 11.45
N ALA A 129 12.27 16.71 11.26
CA ALA A 129 12.86 16.17 10.04
C ALA A 129 12.48 14.70 9.82
N LEU A 130 12.51 13.86 10.88
CA LEU A 130 12.05 12.47 10.79
C LEU A 130 10.59 12.37 10.37
N LEU A 131 9.71 13.14 11.01
CA LEU A 131 8.27 13.14 10.71
C LEU A 131 7.97 13.64 9.30
N LEU A 132 8.64 14.71 8.87
CA LEU A 132 8.46 15.27 7.54
C LEU A 132 8.93 14.29 6.46
N LEU A 133 10.10 13.66 6.63
CA LEU A 133 10.59 12.67 5.67
C LEU A 133 9.66 11.46 5.62
N ALA A 134 9.25 10.92 6.78
CA ALA A 134 8.32 9.79 6.79
C ALA A 134 6.93 10.14 6.23
N ALA A 135 6.48 11.39 6.38
CA ALA A 135 5.23 11.87 5.79
C ALA A 135 5.29 11.94 4.26
N CYS A 136 6.44 12.33 3.71
CA CYS A 136 6.58 12.63 2.28
C CYS A 136 7.19 11.53 1.43
N PHE A 137 7.90 10.58 2.02
CA PHE A 137 8.57 9.53 1.24
C PHE A 137 7.58 8.53 0.64
N ASP A 138 8.00 7.97 -0.48
CA ASP A 138 7.37 6.84 -1.14
C ASP A 138 7.14 5.72 -0.12
N SER A 139 5.88 5.32 0.00
CA SER A 139 5.45 4.31 0.97
C SER A 139 5.45 2.89 0.42
N SER A 140 5.82 2.73 -0.86
CA SER A 140 5.83 1.44 -1.54
C SER A 140 6.82 0.44 -0.93
N TYR A 141 6.40 -0.82 -0.92
CA TYR A 141 7.25 -1.96 -0.61
C TYR A 141 6.79 -3.21 -1.37
N GLY A 142 7.71 -4.17 -1.52
CA GLY A 142 7.45 -5.41 -2.26
C GLY A 142 7.41 -5.24 -3.78
N GLY A 143 6.99 -6.30 -4.47
CA GLY A 143 6.92 -6.36 -5.93
C GLY A 143 5.93 -5.35 -6.52
N PHE A 144 6.29 -4.77 -7.66
CA PHE A 144 5.40 -4.00 -8.55
C PHE A 144 4.75 -2.74 -7.95
N GLY A 145 5.17 -2.29 -6.76
CA GLY A 145 4.62 -1.08 -6.13
C GLY A 145 3.14 -1.20 -5.75
N VAL A 146 2.64 -2.42 -5.52
CA VAL A 146 1.22 -2.69 -5.22
C VAL A 146 0.85 -2.33 -3.79
N PHE A 147 1.79 -2.49 -2.86
CA PHE A 147 1.55 -2.31 -1.42
C PHE A 147 2.28 -1.08 -0.91
N HIS A 148 1.57 -0.31 -0.08
CA HIS A 148 2.11 0.83 0.61
C HIS A 148 1.88 0.72 2.12
N PHE A 149 2.77 1.27 2.92
CA PHE A 149 2.49 1.46 4.35
C PHE A 149 1.62 2.71 4.54
N ALA A 150 0.86 2.74 5.63
CA ALA A 150 -0.04 3.84 5.97
C ALA A 150 -1.06 4.17 4.84
N GLU A 151 -1.55 3.14 4.16
CA GLU A 151 -2.50 3.30 3.07
C GLU A 151 -3.78 4.02 3.51
N PRO A 152 -4.28 5.00 2.73
CA PRO A 152 -5.52 5.72 3.03
C PRO A 152 -6.76 4.92 2.60
N PHE A 153 -6.80 3.63 2.95
CA PHE A 153 -7.87 2.70 2.63
C PHE A 153 -8.48 2.09 3.89
N ALA A 154 -9.76 1.72 3.82
CA ALA A 154 -10.47 1.00 4.87
C ALA A 154 -9.99 -0.46 4.95
N THR A 155 -8.81 -0.67 5.51
CA THR A 155 -8.17 -1.99 5.63
C THR A 155 -7.57 -2.17 7.02
N PRO A 156 -7.32 -3.42 7.48
CA PRO A 156 -6.67 -3.67 8.76
C PRO A 156 -5.18 -3.29 8.78
N ARG A 157 -4.54 -3.09 7.63
CA ARG A 157 -3.07 -2.93 7.52
C ARG A 157 -2.55 -1.69 8.28
N PRO A 158 -3.08 -0.47 8.07
CA PRO A 158 -2.61 0.72 8.81
C PRO A 158 -2.73 0.58 10.33
N PHE A 159 -3.76 -0.08 10.83
CA PHE A 159 -3.93 -0.34 12.27
C PHE A 159 -2.85 -1.27 12.80
N ALA A 160 -2.61 -2.40 12.12
CA ALA A 160 -1.58 -3.36 12.51
C ALA A 160 -0.17 -2.72 12.47
N GLU A 161 0.14 -1.97 11.40
CA GLU A 161 1.38 -1.21 11.28
C GLU A 161 1.55 -0.22 12.45
N ALA A 162 0.51 0.55 12.77
CA ALA A 162 0.54 1.51 13.86
C ALA A 162 0.85 0.86 15.20
N PHE A 163 0.21 -0.27 15.52
CA PHE A 163 0.50 -1.01 16.75
C PHE A 163 1.91 -1.60 16.76
N VAL A 164 2.46 -2.04 15.63
CA VAL A 164 3.88 -2.46 15.55
C VAL A 164 4.82 -1.28 15.83
N LEU A 165 4.58 -0.11 15.24
CA LEU A 165 5.40 1.09 15.49
C LEU A 165 5.31 1.53 16.96
N ALA A 166 4.12 1.48 17.57
CA ALA A 166 3.91 1.75 18.98
C ALA A 166 4.64 0.73 19.88
N ALA A 167 4.68 -0.55 19.47
CA ALA A 167 5.45 -1.57 20.18
C ALA A 167 6.94 -1.26 20.19
N PHE A 168 7.50 -0.80 19.06
CA PHE A 168 8.91 -0.40 19.00
C PHE A 168 9.19 0.85 19.85
N ALA A 169 8.30 1.84 19.84
CA ALA A 169 8.39 2.99 20.73
C ALA A 169 8.41 2.55 22.21
N ALA A 170 7.58 1.58 22.57
CA ALA A 170 7.53 1.00 23.91
C ALA A 170 8.79 0.19 24.25
N LEU A 171 9.34 -0.60 23.32
CA LEU A 171 10.60 -1.34 23.51
C LEU A 171 11.79 -0.39 23.73
N LEU A 172 11.87 0.69 22.94
CA LEU A 172 12.89 1.72 23.15
C LEU A 172 12.73 2.47 24.48
N ALA A 173 11.51 2.50 25.03
CA ALA A 173 11.23 3.01 26.37
C ALA A 173 11.33 1.95 27.48
N ASP A 174 11.82 0.74 27.17
CA ASP A 174 11.91 -0.44 28.05
C ASP A 174 10.58 -0.88 28.68
N ARG A 175 9.45 -0.54 28.04
CA ARG A 175 8.08 -0.91 28.46
C ARG A 175 7.62 -2.19 27.79
N ARG A 176 8.25 -3.32 28.13
CA ARG A 176 8.05 -4.63 27.46
C ARG A 176 6.60 -5.12 27.45
N ARG A 177 5.85 -4.92 28.55
CA ARG A 177 4.42 -5.31 28.62
C ARG A 177 3.56 -4.52 27.64
N ALA A 178 3.82 -3.22 27.52
CA ALA A 178 3.11 -2.37 26.55
C ALA A 178 3.48 -2.78 25.12
N ALA A 179 4.74 -3.11 24.86
CA ALA A 179 5.17 -3.62 23.56
C ALA A 179 4.47 -4.94 23.19
N ALA A 180 4.41 -5.89 24.11
CA ALA A 180 3.68 -7.15 23.91
C ALA A 180 2.19 -6.91 23.66
N GLY A 181 1.53 -6.05 24.45
CA GLY A 181 0.13 -5.69 24.24
C GLY A 181 -0.12 -5.06 22.86
N CYS A 182 0.78 -4.17 22.41
CA CYS A 182 0.69 -3.59 21.07
C CYS A 182 0.89 -4.65 19.97
N LEU A 183 1.85 -5.56 20.10
CA LEU A 183 2.04 -6.63 19.10
C LEU A 183 0.86 -7.60 19.04
N LEU A 184 0.23 -7.90 20.18
CA LEU A 184 -1.01 -8.69 20.22
C LEU A 184 -2.17 -7.96 19.52
N ALA A 185 -2.32 -6.65 19.76
CA ALA A 185 -3.29 -5.83 19.05
C ALA A 185 -3.01 -5.82 17.54
N ALA A 186 -1.74 -5.66 17.13
CA ALA A 186 -1.35 -5.71 15.73
C ALA A 186 -1.73 -7.05 15.09
N ALA A 187 -1.45 -8.17 15.76
CA ALA A 187 -1.78 -9.50 15.27
C ALA A 187 -3.30 -9.74 15.16
N ALA A 188 -4.09 -9.18 16.09
CA ALA A 188 -5.55 -9.23 16.04
C ALA A 188 -6.15 -8.42 14.88
N PHE A 189 -5.49 -7.35 14.44
CA PHE A 189 -5.89 -6.63 13.21
C PHE A 189 -5.41 -7.36 11.95
N HIS A 190 -4.12 -7.67 11.87
CA HIS A 190 -3.56 -8.31 10.69
C HIS A 190 -2.30 -9.14 11.04
N PRO A 191 -2.40 -10.48 11.16
CA PRO A 191 -1.29 -11.31 11.62
C PRO A 191 -0.08 -11.27 10.70
N ILE A 192 -0.28 -11.23 9.38
CA ILE A 192 0.82 -11.15 8.41
C ILE A 192 1.62 -9.84 8.54
N ILE A 193 0.96 -8.70 8.77
CA ILE A 193 1.63 -7.40 8.96
C ILE A 193 2.31 -7.31 10.33
N ALA A 194 1.71 -7.93 11.35
CA ALA A 194 2.26 -7.97 12.70
C ALA A 194 3.49 -8.88 12.82
N ALA A 195 3.55 -9.97 12.06
CA ALA A 195 4.62 -10.98 12.15
C ALA A 195 6.05 -10.38 12.01
N PRO A 196 6.36 -9.51 11.04
CA PRO A 196 7.64 -8.80 11.00
C PRO A 196 7.94 -8.02 12.29
N GLY A 197 6.93 -7.37 12.87
CA GLY A 197 7.06 -6.65 14.14
C GLY A 197 7.42 -7.56 15.30
N VAL A 198 6.79 -8.74 15.36
CA VAL A 198 7.12 -9.79 16.34
C VAL A 198 8.54 -10.29 16.14
N VAL A 199 8.97 -10.56 14.91
CA VAL A 199 10.35 -10.98 14.60
C VAL A 199 11.36 -9.93 15.06
N VAL A 200 11.14 -8.65 14.76
CA VAL A 200 12.02 -7.56 15.24
C VAL A 200 12.07 -7.52 16.76
N ALA A 201 10.94 -7.65 17.46
CA ALA A 201 10.90 -7.65 18.91
C ALA A 201 11.66 -8.85 19.51
N LEU A 202 11.51 -10.04 18.94
CA LEU A 202 12.22 -11.25 19.34
C LEU A 202 13.73 -11.10 19.12
N LEU A 203 14.17 -10.55 17.98
CA LEU A 203 15.58 -10.27 17.71
C LEU A 203 16.14 -9.22 18.70
N TYR A 204 15.40 -8.14 18.93
CA TYR A 204 15.83 -7.04 19.78
C TYR A 204 16.01 -7.46 21.24
N GLU A 205 15.04 -8.19 21.79
CA GLU A 205 15.07 -8.69 23.16
C GLU A 205 15.92 -9.95 23.30
N GLY A 206 15.97 -10.83 22.29
CA GLY A 206 16.78 -12.05 22.31
C GLY A 206 18.28 -11.79 22.38
N VAL A 207 18.74 -10.66 21.80
CA VAL A 207 20.13 -10.20 21.97
C VAL A 207 20.42 -9.82 23.43
N ARG A 208 19.41 -9.40 24.21
CA ARG A 208 19.53 -9.11 25.65
C ARG A 208 19.42 -10.38 26.49
N ASP A 209 18.50 -11.26 26.13
CA ASP A 209 18.22 -12.52 26.83
C ASP A 209 18.09 -13.69 25.84
N ARG A 210 19.13 -14.53 25.79
CA ARG A 210 19.20 -15.70 24.91
C ARG A 210 18.07 -16.71 25.15
N ARG A 211 17.42 -16.69 26.33
CA ARG A 211 16.28 -17.58 26.62
C ARG A 211 15.09 -17.29 25.71
N ILE A 212 14.95 -16.05 25.26
CA ILE A 212 13.90 -15.66 24.30
C ILE A 212 14.13 -16.34 22.94
N PHE A 213 15.38 -16.43 22.49
CA PHE A 213 15.71 -17.18 21.27
C PHE A 213 15.44 -18.68 21.42
N LEU A 214 15.80 -19.26 22.56
CA LEU A 214 15.50 -20.66 22.83
C LEU A 214 13.98 -20.91 22.87
N ALA A 215 13.21 -20.04 23.54
CA ALA A 215 11.75 -20.13 23.57
C ALA A 215 11.14 -20.02 22.17
N ALA A 216 11.62 -19.09 21.34
CA ALA A 216 11.17 -18.94 19.96
C ALA A 216 11.51 -20.17 19.11
N LEU A 217 12.71 -20.74 19.29
CA LEU A 217 13.13 -21.97 18.60
C LEU A 217 12.27 -23.17 19.01
N ILE A 218 12.01 -23.34 20.31
CA ILE A 218 11.14 -24.40 20.83
C ILE A 218 9.71 -24.24 20.28
N ALA A 219 9.17 -23.01 20.28
CA ALA A 219 7.85 -22.73 19.73
C ALA A 219 7.79 -23.04 18.23
N GLY A 220 8.83 -22.67 17.47
CA GLY A 220 8.94 -23.00 16.04
C GLY A 220 9.02 -24.51 15.79
N ALA A 221 9.83 -25.22 16.57
CA ALA A 221 9.93 -26.69 16.48
C ALA A 221 8.60 -27.36 16.82
N ALA A 222 7.91 -26.90 17.87
CA ALA A 222 6.58 -27.40 18.24
C ALA A 222 5.55 -27.14 17.13
N ALA A 223 5.58 -25.97 16.49
CA ALA A 223 4.71 -25.66 15.35
C ALA A 223 5.00 -26.57 14.14
N LEU A 224 6.27 -26.89 13.88
CA LEU A 224 6.63 -27.85 12.82
C LEU A 224 6.15 -29.27 13.16
N VAL A 225 6.33 -29.74 14.40
CA VAL A 225 5.81 -31.05 14.83
C VAL A 225 4.29 -31.09 14.69
N ALA A 226 3.58 -30.04 15.11
CA ALA A 226 2.14 -29.93 14.95
C ALA A 226 1.72 -29.92 13.45
N ALA A 227 2.49 -29.24 12.60
CA ALA A 227 2.26 -29.26 11.15
C ALA A 227 2.38 -30.67 10.56
N PHE A 228 3.42 -31.42 10.92
CA PHE A 228 3.59 -32.82 10.49
C PHE A 228 2.56 -33.77 11.08
N ALA A 229 2.00 -33.44 12.25
CA ALA A 229 0.89 -34.16 12.86
C ALA A 229 -0.48 -33.82 12.25
N GLY A 230 -0.55 -32.96 11.24
CA GLY A 230 -1.81 -32.57 10.59
C GLY A 230 -2.66 -31.62 11.43
N ALA A 231 -2.05 -30.82 12.31
CA ALA A 231 -2.80 -29.83 13.08
C ALA A 231 -3.47 -28.81 12.13
N PRO A 232 -4.75 -28.45 12.35
CA PRO A 232 -5.45 -27.47 11.53
C PRO A 232 -4.66 -26.16 11.41
N LEU A 233 -4.72 -25.51 10.24
CA LEU A 233 -3.93 -24.34 9.83
C LEU A 233 -2.44 -24.62 9.60
N LEU A 234 -1.79 -25.43 10.44
CA LEU A 234 -0.37 -25.74 10.35
C LEU A 234 -0.07 -26.84 9.32
N GLU A 235 -1.01 -27.75 9.04
CA GLU A 235 -0.89 -28.75 7.96
C GLU A 235 -0.55 -28.10 6.61
N ARG A 236 -0.97 -26.84 6.40
CA ARG A 236 -0.70 -26.02 5.21
C ARG A 236 0.79 -25.70 5.02
N LEU A 237 1.63 -25.84 6.06
CA LEU A 237 3.10 -25.78 5.93
C LEU A 237 3.64 -26.98 5.15
N THR A 238 2.95 -28.11 5.22
CA THR A 238 3.33 -29.34 4.52
C THR A 238 2.59 -29.50 3.19
N ALA A 239 1.39 -28.91 3.07
CA ALA A 239 0.65 -28.84 1.81
C ALA A 239 1.43 -28.09 0.72
N ARG A 240 1.27 -28.52 -0.53
CA ARG A 240 1.88 -27.89 -1.70
C ARG A 240 0.82 -27.25 -2.58
N ILE A 241 1.19 -26.14 -3.19
CA ILE A 241 0.45 -25.53 -4.30
C ILE A 241 0.71 -26.40 -5.54
N ASP A 242 -0.34 -26.95 -6.13
CA ASP A 242 -0.24 -27.73 -7.35
C ASP A 242 0.05 -26.83 -8.58
N PRO A 243 0.60 -27.38 -9.67
CA PRO A 243 1.03 -26.59 -10.83
C PRO A 243 -0.07 -25.74 -11.46
N GLN A 244 -1.31 -26.24 -11.50
CA GLN A 244 -2.44 -25.49 -12.07
C GLN A 244 -2.75 -24.26 -11.22
N TRP A 245 -2.81 -24.42 -9.90
CA TRP A 245 -3.03 -23.30 -8.99
C TRP A 245 -1.87 -22.31 -9.01
N ALA A 246 -0.63 -22.79 -9.06
CA ALA A 246 0.57 -21.96 -9.18
C ALA A 246 0.56 -21.07 -10.42
N ALA A 247 0.15 -21.61 -11.58
CA ALA A 247 0.04 -20.85 -12.82
C ALA A 247 -0.98 -19.70 -12.71
N ILE A 248 -2.13 -19.95 -12.07
CA ILE A 248 -3.15 -18.93 -11.81
C ILE A 248 -2.59 -17.86 -10.86
N ILE A 249 -1.89 -18.26 -9.81
CA ILE A 249 -1.27 -17.32 -8.86
C ILE A 249 -0.23 -16.44 -9.55
N SER A 250 0.67 -17.01 -10.35
CA SER A 250 1.71 -16.22 -11.05
C SER A 250 1.08 -15.26 -12.07
N ALA A 251 0.04 -15.69 -12.79
CA ALA A 251 -0.67 -14.82 -13.73
C ALA A 251 -1.40 -13.65 -13.04
N ARG A 252 -2.10 -13.91 -11.93
CA ARG A 252 -2.99 -12.93 -11.28
C ARG A 252 -2.35 -12.14 -10.14
N SER A 253 -1.42 -12.74 -9.41
CA SER A 253 -0.80 -12.23 -8.18
C SER A 253 0.71 -12.49 -8.19
N ASP A 254 1.35 -12.10 -9.29
CA ASP A 254 2.80 -12.15 -9.52
C ASP A 254 3.68 -11.61 -8.38
N TYR A 255 3.22 -10.62 -7.63
CA TYR A 255 3.93 -10.09 -6.48
C TYR A 255 4.16 -11.13 -5.36
N ILE A 256 3.52 -12.29 -5.39
CA ILE A 256 3.69 -13.37 -4.41
C ILE A 256 5.04 -14.07 -4.57
N PHE A 257 5.48 -14.31 -5.82
CA PHE A 257 6.74 -14.98 -6.11
C PHE A 257 7.85 -13.96 -6.36
N LEU A 258 8.93 -14.06 -5.59
CA LEU A 258 10.06 -13.13 -5.65
C LEU A 258 10.81 -13.24 -6.98
N SER A 259 10.80 -14.44 -7.58
CA SER A 259 11.35 -14.69 -8.92
C SER A 259 10.66 -13.90 -10.03
N ASP A 260 9.40 -13.48 -9.82
CA ASP A 260 8.64 -12.69 -10.80
C ASP A 260 8.86 -11.18 -10.62
N TRP A 261 9.57 -10.74 -9.57
CA TRP A 261 9.69 -9.31 -9.25
C TRP A 261 10.59 -8.55 -10.23
N PRO A 262 10.21 -7.32 -10.61
CA PRO A 262 11.00 -6.50 -11.53
C PRO A 262 12.30 -6.00 -10.86
N PRO A 263 13.36 -5.72 -11.64
CA PRO A 263 14.62 -5.16 -11.11
C PRO A 263 14.42 -3.89 -10.26
N GLY A 264 13.45 -3.04 -10.62
CA GLY A 264 13.09 -1.83 -9.88
C GLY A 264 12.77 -2.08 -8.40
N THR A 265 12.16 -3.22 -8.06
CA THR A 265 11.85 -3.58 -6.67
C THR A 265 13.13 -3.87 -5.87
N TRP A 266 14.08 -4.58 -6.47
CA TRP A 266 15.37 -4.88 -5.83
C TRP A 266 16.22 -3.62 -5.66
N ILE A 267 16.18 -2.70 -6.62
CA ILE A 267 16.82 -1.37 -6.53
C ILE A 267 16.28 -0.59 -5.32
N ALA A 268 14.95 -0.52 -5.17
CA ALA A 268 14.32 0.16 -4.03
C ALA A 268 14.70 -0.50 -2.69
N THR A 269 14.70 -1.84 -2.64
CA THR A 269 15.06 -2.62 -1.46
C THR A 269 16.51 -2.38 -1.04
N LEU A 270 17.46 -2.38 -1.98
CA LEU A 270 18.87 -2.13 -1.72
C LEU A 270 19.13 -0.69 -1.25
N ARG A 271 18.43 0.30 -1.82
CA ARG A 271 18.50 1.69 -1.34
C ARG A 271 18.02 1.82 0.10
N GLN A 272 16.88 1.22 0.43
CA GLN A 272 16.33 1.21 1.79
C GLN A 272 17.31 0.55 2.76
N ALA A 273 17.84 -0.63 2.43
CA ALA A 273 18.82 -1.34 3.25
C ALA A 273 20.11 -0.52 3.45
N SER A 274 20.63 0.12 2.40
CA SER A 274 21.82 0.98 2.46
C SER A 274 21.61 2.18 3.39
N THR A 275 20.44 2.81 3.32
CA THR A 275 20.06 3.92 4.20
C THR A 275 20.01 3.49 5.67
N LEU A 276 19.41 2.31 5.94
CA LEU A 276 19.33 1.73 7.28
C LEU A 276 20.70 1.35 7.85
N LEU A 277 21.58 0.77 7.03
CA LEU A 277 22.95 0.41 7.41
C LEU A 277 23.77 1.65 7.77
N LEU A 278 23.67 2.71 6.98
CA LEU A 278 24.34 3.98 7.28
C LEU A 278 23.84 4.55 8.61
N ALA A 279 22.52 4.60 8.81
CA ALA A 279 21.94 5.08 10.06
C ALA A 279 22.36 4.23 11.25
N ALA A 280 22.41 2.90 11.11
CA ALA A 280 22.88 2.01 12.16
C ALA A 280 24.33 2.30 12.56
N SER A 281 25.19 2.75 11.63
CA SER A 281 26.58 3.14 11.93
C SER A 281 26.71 4.50 12.64
N LEU A 282 25.67 5.33 12.59
CA LEU A 282 25.63 6.67 13.18
C LEU A 282 24.78 6.73 14.47
N ALA A 283 23.89 5.76 14.67
CA ALA A 283 22.90 5.79 15.73
C ALA A 283 23.47 5.34 17.09
N PRO A 284 22.89 5.83 18.21
CA PRO A 284 23.18 5.30 19.54
C PRO A 284 22.89 3.79 19.65
N PRO A 285 23.51 3.05 20.59
CA PRO A 285 23.45 1.57 20.64
C PRO A 285 22.04 0.97 20.64
N HIS A 286 21.07 1.62 21.29
CA HIS A 286 19.69 1.13 21.34
C HIS A 286 18.96 1.28 19.99
N ALA A 287 19.18 2.39 19.28
CA ALA A 287 18.60 2.66 17.97
C ALA A 287 19.33 1.87 16.87
N GLN A 288 20.66 1.79 16.94
CA GLN A 288 21.48 0.93 16.10
C GLN A 288 20.99 -0.52 16.11
N ARG A 289 20.75 -1.07 17.30
CA ARG A 289 20.22 -2.44 17.43
C ARG A 289 18.89 -2.61 16.74
N LEU A 290 17.98 -1.65 16.91
CA LEU A 290 16.66 -1.71 16.27
C LEU A 290 16.79 -1.72 14.74
N PHE A 291 17.63 -0.86 14.16
CA PHE A 291 17.89 -0.85 12.71
C PHE A 291 18.43 -2.18 12.21
N PHE A 292 19.40 -2.79 12.90
CA PHE A 292 19.89 -4.13 12.53
C PHE A 292 18.81 -5.21 12.65
N CYS A 293 17.95 -5.14 13.67
CA CYS A 293 16.84 -6.09 13.80
C CYS A 293 15.82 -5.94 12.67
N VAL A 294 15.53 -4.71 12.22
CA VAL A 294 14.67 -4.44 11.05
C VAL A 294 15.28 -5.01 9.77
N ILE A 295 16.57 -4.78 9.53
CA ILE A 295 17.28 -5.36 8.37
C ILE A 295 17.23 -6.89 8.43
N ALA A 296 17.54 -7.48 9.58
CA ALA A 296 17.53 -8.93 9.76
C ALA A 296 16.12 -9.53 9.55
N ALA A 297 15.07 -8.89 10.06
CA ALA A 297 13.69 -9.32 9.83
C ALA A 297 13.29 -9.24 8.35
N ALA A 298 13.70 -8.20 7.63
CA ALA A 298 13.49 -8.09 6.19
C ALA A 298 14.21 -9.20 5.41
N CYS A 299 15.49 -9.47 5.72
CA CYS A 299 16.24 -10.57 5.12
C CYS A 299 15.58 -11.93 5.39
N LEU A 300 15.21 -12.21 6.65
CA LEU A 300 14.51 -13.45 7.01
C LEU A 300 13.17 -13.59 6.27
N GLY A 301 12.40 -12.51 6.16
CA GLY A 301 11.13 -12.49 5.45
C GLY A 301 11.26 -12.78 3.95
N LEU A 302 12.27 -12.19 3.30
CA LEU A 302 12.61 -12.46 1.89
C LEU A 302 13.08 -13.91 1.70
N SER A 303 14.02 -14.37 2.54
CA SER A 303 14.51 -15.75 2.47
C SER A 303 13.40 -16.76 2.68
N ALA A 304 12.51 -16.55 3.64
CA ALA A 304 11.36 -17.42 3.88
C ALA A 304 10.37 -17.42 2.70
N SER A 305 10.15 -16.27 2.05
CA SER A 305 9.26 -16.23 0.87
C SER A 305 9.86 -16.97 -0.30
N TYR A 306 11.15 -16.76 -0.58
CA TYR A 306 11.84 -17.45 -1.66
C TYR A 306 11.92 -18.97 -1.42
N VAL A 307 12.32 -19.39 -0.23
CA VAL A 307 12.50 -20.82 0.06
C VAL A 307 11.14 -21.54 0.15
N LEU A 308 10.20 -21.02 0.95
CA LEU A 308 8.93 -21.72 1.20
C LEU A 308 7.91 -21.46 0.09
N GLY A 309 7.86 -20.24 -0.45
CA GLY A 309 6.96 -19.83 -1.52
C GLY A 309 7.47 -20.28 -2.89
N ASP A 310 8.58 -19.71 -3.37
CA ASP A 310 9.05 -19.93 -4.74
C ASP A 310 9.67 -21.33 -4.97
N LEU A 311 10.59 -21.77 -4.11
CA LEU A 311 11.33 -23.02 -4.32
C LEU A 311 10.52 -24.27 -3.92
N MET A 312 9.91 -24.24 -2.73
CA MET A 312 9.20 -25.40 -2.18
C MET A 312 7.70 -25.42 -2.51
N MET A 313 7.13 -24.31 -2.99
CA MET A 313 5.71 -24.15 -3.32
C MET A 313 4.79 -24.59 -2.17
N ARG A 314 5.15 -24.25 -0.93
CA ARG A 314 4.33 -24.56 0.26
C ARG A 314 3.18 -23.59 0.36
N GLU A 315 1.99 -24.13 0.61
CA GLU A 315 0.76 -23.33 0.65
C GLU A 315 0.85 -22.21 1.70
N LEU A 316 1.18 -22.55 2.95
CA LEU A 316 1.30 -21.52 3.99
C LEU A 316 2.48 -20.58 3.72
N GLY A 317 3.55 -21.07 3.09
CA GLY A 317 4.71 -20.25 2.71
C GLY A 317 4.32 -19.10 1.78
N ALA A 318 3.60 -19.44 0.69
CA ALA A 318 3.11 -18.46 -0.28
C ALA A 318 2.03 -17.54 0.31
N GLN A 319 1.13 -18.06 1.17
CA GLN A 319 0.06 -17.27 1.77
C GLN A 319 0.54 -16.31 2.86
N ALA A 320 1.54 -16.74 3.64
CA ALA A 320 2.14 -15.92 4.70
C ALA A 320 2.82 -14.67 4.15
N GLN A 321 3.29 -14.70 2.88
CA GLN A 321 3.85 -13.54 2.19
C GLN A 321 4.89 -12.82 3.05
N SER A 322 5.86 -13.57 3.60
CA SER A 322 6.80 -13.05 4.62
C SER A 322 7.69 -11.92 4.10
N TRP A 323 7.79 -11.75 2.79
CA TRP A 323 8.41 -10.59 2.12
C TRP A 323 7.75 -9.28 2.54
N ARG A 324 6.52 -9.30 3.07
CA ARG A 324 5.89 -8.12 3.69
C ARG A 324 6.73 -7.54 4.82
N ALA A 325 7.70 -8.26 5.39
CA ALA A 325 8.70 -7.67 6.30
C ALA A 325 9.41 -6.43 5.73
N LEU A 326 9.46 -6.26 4.40
CA LEU A 326 9.93 -5.05 3.74
C LEU A 326 9.17 -3.77 4.12
N TRP A 327 7.91 -3.86 4.58
CA TRP A 327 7.17 -2.67 5.02
C TRP A 327 7.89 -1.94 6.16
N LEU A 328 8.56 -2.69 7.05
CA LEU A 328 9.39 -2.11 8.11
C LEU A 328 10.63 -1.42 7.57
N ALA A 329 11.30 -2.03 6.60
CA ALA A 329 12.46 -1.41 5.96
C ALA A 329 12.06 -0.11 5.24
N ALA A 330 10.93 -0.13 4.52
CA ALA A 330 10.38 1.04 3.85
C ALA A 330 9.99 2.15 4.82
N ALA A 331 9.32 1.83 5.95
CA ALA A 331 8.92 2.80 6.96
C ALA A 331 10.11 3.38 7.77
N PHE A 332 11.14 2.55 8.04
CA PHE A 332 12.32 3.00 8.79
C PHE A 332 13.34 3.74 7.92
N ALA A 333 13.39 3.50 6.62
CA ALA A 333 14.33 4.16 5.72
C ALA A 333 14.26 5.71 5.75
N PRO A 334 13.08 6.38 5.69
CA PRO A 334 13.02 7.84 5.81
C PRO A 334 13.41 8.33 7.21
N LEU A 335 13.12 7.56 8.28
CA LEU A 335 13.60 7.87 9.63
C LEU A 335 15.13 7.79 9.69
N ALA A 336 15.71 6.72 9.14
CA ALA A 336 17.15 6.53 9.05
C ALA A 336 17.82 7.69 8.28
N LEU A 337 17.25 8.12 7.16
CA LEU A 337 17.76 9.26 6.41
C LEU A 337 17.70 10.56 7.22
N GLY A 338 16.61 10.82 7.94
CA GLY A 338 16.47 12.00 8.79
C GLY A 338 17.41 12.00 9.99
N LEU A 339 17.82 10.83 10.49
CA LEU A 339 18.88 10.72 11.50
C LEU A 339 20.27 10.94 10.90
N CYS A 340 20.52 10.42 9.70
CA CYS A 340 21.80 10.56 9.01
C CYS A 340 22.08 12.01 8.61
N ALA A 341 21.08 12.71 8.05
CA ALA A 341 21.29 13.97 7.35
C ALA A 341 21.97 15.05 8.21
N PRO A 342 21.52 15.35 9.46
CA PRO A 342 22.16 16.38 10.28
C PRO A 342 23.60 16.02 10.70
N THR A 343 23.87 14.73 10.92
CA THR A 343 25.19 14.25 11.33
C THR A 343 26.18 14.33 10.17
N LEU A 344 25.80 13.76 9.02
CA LEU A 344 26.61 13.79 7.81
C LEU A 344 26.85 15.21 7.30
N TRP A 345 25.86 16.11 7.42
CA TRP A 345 26.01 17.50 7.01
C TRP A 345 27.12 18.23 7.78
N ARG A 346 27.25 17.94 9.08
CA ARG A 346 28.19 18.61 10.00
C ARG A 346 29.59 18.01 9.98
N ASP A 347 29.75 16.79 9.45
CA ASP A 347 31.03 16.07 9.37
C ASP A 347 31.98 16.62 8.28
N GLY A 348 31.59 17.67 7.56
CA GLY A 348 32.42 18.29 6.52
C GLY A 348 32.17 17.71 5.13
N ALA A 349 33.15 17.83 4.23
CA ALA A 349 32.98 17.48 2.82
C ALA A 349 32.65 15.99 2.61
N GLN A 350 33.26 15.10 3.40
CA GLN A 350 33.08 13.65 3.29
C GLN A 350 31.66 13.23 3.66
N GLY A 351 31.15 13.70 4.80
CA GLY A 351 29.76 13.45 5.20
C GLY A 351 28.76 14.06 4.21
N ARG A 352 29.00 15.27 3.71
CA ARG A 352 28.15 15.89 2.69
C ARG A 352 28.16 15.13 1.37
N ILE A 353 29.28 14.54 0.94
CA ILE A 353 29.35 13.65 -0.22
C ILE A 353 28.49 12.40 0.00
N ALA A 354 28.64 11.71 1.14
CA ALA A 354 27.86 10.52 1.45
C ALA A 354 26.36 10.82 1.48
N LEU A 355 25.97 11.95 2.10
CA LEU A 355 24.59 12.40 2.13
C LEU A 355 24.07 12.73 0.73
N THR A 356 24.81 13.47 -0.09
CA THR A 356 24.39 13.86 -1.44
C THR A 356 24.20 12.64 -2.34
N LEU A 357 25.08 11.65 -2.28
CA LEU A 357 24.91 10.38 -3.01
C LEU A 357 23.64 9.65 -2.57
N LEU A 358 23.40 9.58 -1.25
CA LEU A 358 22.20 8.94 -0.71
C LEU A 358 20.92 9.68 -1.11
N VAL A 359 20.90 11.01 -1.01
CA VAL A 359 19.78 11.86 -1.43
C VAL A 359 19.50 11.69 -2.93
N THR A 360 20.56 11.70 -3.76
CA THR A 360 20.44 11.51 -5.21
C THR A 360 19.86 10.14 -5.53
N SER A 361 20.27 9.09 -4.82
CA SER A 361 19.67 7.75 -4.92
C SER A 361 18.15 7.78 -4.68
N TRP A 362 17.69 8.49 -3.65
CA TRP A 362 16.26 8.61 -3.36
C TRP A 362 15.49 9.43 -4.42
N ILE A 363 16.10 10.49 -4.95
CA ILE A 363 15.55 11.29 -6.06
C ILE A 363 15.35 10.40 -7.30
N LEU A 364 16.33 9.57 -7.65
CA LEU A 364 16.29 8.72 -8.85
C LEU A 364 15.32 7.52 -8.76
N ARG A 365 14.70 7.27 -7.61
CA ARG A 365 13.67 6.22 -7.41
C ARG A 365 14.08 4.85 -7.97
N ALA A 366 13.42 4.35 -9.01
CA ALA A 366 13.62 3.00 -9.55
C ALA A 366 14.73 2.92 -10.61
N ALA A 367 15.45 4.02 -10.89
CA ALA A 367 16.54 4.01 -11.85
C ALA A 367 17.69 3.07 -11.40
N PRO A 368 18.33 2.31 -12.29
CA PRO A 368 19.40 1.35 -11.95
C PRO A 368 20.53 1.94 -11.10
N GLU A 369 20.89 3.20 -11.36
CA GLU A 369 21.97 3.93 -10.68
C GLU A 369 21.63 4.24 -9.22
N SER A 370 20.34 4.25 -8.85
CA SER A 370 19.86 4.59 -7.52
C SER A 370 20.50 3.70 -6.44
N ALA A 371 20.44 2.37 -6.59
CA ALA A 371 21.01 1.46 -5.60
C ALA A 371 22.54 1.63 -5.48
N LEU A 372 23.24 1.75 -6.63
CA LEU A 372 24.69 1.92 -6.64
C LEU A 372 25.11 3.19 -5.90
N LEU A 373 24.45 4.33 -6.12
CA LEU A 373 24.75 5.58 -5.43
C LEU A 373 24.56 5.46 -3.91
N ALA A 374 23.52 4.76 -3.45
CA ALA A 374 23.32 4.52 -2.03
C ALA A 374 24.46 3.67 -1.43
N LEU A 375 24.84 2.57 -2.09
CA LEU A 375 25.96 1.73 -1.65
C LEU A 375 27.28 2.50 -1.63
N VAL A 376 27.59 3.27 -2.68
CA VAL A 376 28.81 4.09 -2.75
C VAL A 376 28.82 5.15 -1.66
N GLY A 377 27.67 5.76 -1.33
CA GLY A 377 27.55 6.69 -0.21
C GLY A 377 27.88 6.03 1.14
N VAL A 378 27.37 4.81 1.38
CA VAL A 378 27.70 4.02 2.58
C VAL A 378 29.18 3.70 2.65
N LEU A 379 29.75 3.17 1.56
CA LEU A 379 31.15 2.80 1.49
C LEU A 379 32.06 4.01 1.70
N ALA A 380 31.77 5.13 1.03
CA ALA A 380 32.52 6.37 1.18
C ALA A 380 32.52 6.89 2.62
N TRP A 381 31.39 6.75 3.33
CA TRP A 381 31.31 7.07 4.75
C TRP A 381 32.18 6.15 5.62
N TRP A 382 32.15 4.84 5.38
CA TRP A 382 32.93 3.87 6.16
C TRP A 382 34.44 3.95 5.90
N SER A 383 34.85 4.40 4.71
CA SER A 383 36.27 4.58 4.37
C SER A 383 36.79 6.01 4.56
N ARG A 384 35.98 6.91 5.13
CA ARG A 384 36.27 8.35 5.21
C ARG A 384 37.61 8.70 5.86
N GLU A 385 38.02 7.94 6.88
CA GLU A 385 39.31 8.13 7.57
C GLU A 385 40.51 7.98 6.61
N ARG A 386 40.42 7.07 5.64
CA ARG A 386 41.49 6.80 4.66
C ARG A 386 41.77 7.98 3.74
N TRP A 387 40.81 8.89 3.57
CA TRP A 387 40.90 10.00 2.63
C TRP A 387 40.73 11.36 3.30
N SER A 388 40.83 11.41 4.63
CA SER A 388 40.72 12.62 5.46
C SER A 388 41.72 13.72 5.08
N HIS A 389 42.84 13.35 4.47
CA HIS A 389 43.89 14.27 4.01
C HIS A 389 43.65 14.83 2.59
N ILE A 390 42.70 14.29 1.83
CA ILE A 390 42.43 14.70 0.45
C ILE A 390 41.35 15.78 0.43
N SER A 391 41.59 16.90 -0.26
CA SER A 391 40.57 17.92 -0.47
C SER A 391 39.52 17.41 -1.47
N LEU A 392 38.29 17.21 -0.99
CA LEU A 392 37.16 16.73 -1.80
C LEU A 392 36.19 17.86 -2.20
N ALA A 393 36.58 19.13 -2.06
CA ALA A 393 35.68 20.26 -2.27
C ALA A 393 35.15 20.40 -3.71
N LEU A 394 35.93 20.00 -4.72
CA LEU A 394 35.47 20.00 -6.11
C LEU A 394 34.46 18.87 -6.35
N LEU A 395 34.75 17.66 -5.86
CA LEU A 395 33.86 16.50 -5.96
C LEU A 395 32.53 16.77 -5.23
N GLU A 396 32.61 17.34 -4.03
CA GLU A 396 31.44 17.77 -3.25
C GLU A 396 30.55 18.71 -4.09
N ARG A 397 31.10 19.80 -4.62
CA ARG A 397 30.36 20.76 -5.46
C ARG A 397 29.78 20.13 -6.72
N ALA A 398 30.53 19.26 -7.39
CA ALA A 398 30.08 18.55 -8.58
C ALA A 398 28.89 17.62 -8.26
N LEU A 399 28.95 16.87 -7.16
CA LEU A 399 27.87 16.00 -6.73
C LEU A 399 26.63 16.80 -6.30
N PHE A 400 26.79 17.94 -5.63
CA PHE A 400 25.66 18.83 -5.33
C PHE A 400 25.00 19.36 -6.61
N ALA A 401 25.79 19.80 -7.58
CA ALA A 401 25.27 20.27 -8.87
C ALA A 401 24.51 19.16 -9.61
N LEU A 402 25.06 17.93 -9.62
CA LEU A 402 24.40 16.77 -10.21
C LEU A 402 23.09 16.42 -9.50
N CYS A 403 23.11 16.39 -8.16
CA CYS A 403 21.91 16.15 -7.35
C CYS A 403 20.83 17.20 -7.64
N GLY A 404 21.21 18.48 -7.74
CA GLY A 404 20.31 19.58 -8.09
C GLY A 404 19.74 19.45 -9.51
N LEU A 405 20.55 19.02 -10.47
CA LEU A 405 20.11 18.76 -11.84
C LEU A 405 19.10 17.59 -11.88
N CYS A 406 19.40 16.46 -11.23
CA CYS A 406 18.47 15.34 -11.12
C CYS A 406 17.15 15.77 -10.48
N ALA A 407 17.22 16.56 -9.40
CA ALA A 407 16.05 17.11 -8.73
C ALA A 407 15.19 17.97 -9.67
N ALA A 408 15.82 18.87 -10.44
CA ALA A 408 15.14 19.75 -11.37
C ALA A 408 14.49 19.00 -12.54
N VAL A 409 15.18 18.00 -13.10
CA VAL A 409 14.65 17.17 -14.19
C VAL A 409 13.42 16.38 -13.72
N ILE A 410 13.50 15.72 -12.56
CA ILE A 410 12.39 14.93 -12.03
C ILE A 410 11.22 15.83 -11.64
N PHE A 411 11.50 16.99 -11.04
CA PHE A 411 10.47 17.97 -10.72
C PHE A 411 9.77 18.48 -11.98
N GLY A 412 10.52 18.85 -13.02
CA GLY A 412 9.98 19.29 -14.31
C GLY A 412 9.14 18.22 -14.99
N ALA A 413 9.61 16.96 -15.02
CA ALA A 413 8.88 15.83 -15.57
C ALA A 413 7.56 15.57 -14.81
N ALA A 414 7.58 15.66 -13.48
CA ALA A 414 6.39 15.49 -12.66
C ALA A 414 5.37 16.61 -12.89
N LEU A 415 5.81 17.87 -13.00
CA LEU A 415 4.93 18.99 -13.33
C LEU A 415 4.35 18.86 -14.74
N TRP A 416 5.16 18.43 -15.71
CA TRP A 416 4.70 18.14 -17.06
C TRP A 416 3.61 17.06 -17.07
N PHE A 417 3.84 15.95 -16.37
CA PHE A 417 2.85 14.87 -16.28
C PHE A 417 1.57 15.31 -15.57
N ALA A 418 1.69 16.07 -14.49
CA ALA A 418 0.55 16.65 -13.78
C ALA A 418 -0.25 17.63 -14.66
N TRP A 419 0.44 18.43 -15.48
CA TRP A 419 -0.18 19.34 -16.44
C TRP A 419 -0.92 18.60 -17.55
N GLU A 420 -0.28 17.61 -18.19
CA GLU A 420 -0.91 16.81 -19.25
C GLU A 420 -2.11 16.03 -18.71
N TYR A 421 -2.00 15.47 -17.51
CA TYR A 421 -3.13 14.86 -16.83
C TYR A 421 -4.25 15.87 -16.61
N ALA A 422 -3.95 17.06 -16.08
CA ALA A 422 -4.96 18.08 -15.81
C ALA A 422 -5.67 18.57 -17.09
N ARG A 423 -4.93 18.65 -18.19
CA ARG A 423 -5.44 19.06 -19.51
C ARG A 423 -6.37 18.03 -20.12
N ALA A 424 -6.07 16.74 -19.94
CA ALA A 424 -6.84 15.64 -20.50
C ALA A 424 -8.00 15.18 -19.59
N ALA A 425 -7.90 15.42 -18.28
CA ALA A 425 -8.86 14.92 -17.31
C ALA A 425 -10.27 15.53 -17.50
N PRO A 426 -11.34 14.72 -17.47
CA PRO A 426 -12.70 15.23 -17.56
C PRO A 426 -13.01 16.13 -16.35
N SER A 427 -13.70 17.25 -16.60
CA SER A 427 -13.92 18.36 -15.65
C SER A 427 -14.74 18.03 -14.38
N ARG A 428 -15.15 16.77 -14.20
CA ARG A 428 -16.10 16.35 -13.16
C ARG A 428 -15.51 15.50 -12.03
N ASP A 429 -14.28 14.97 -12.18
CA ASP A 429 -13.67 14.08 -11.19
C ASP A 429 -12.36 14.64 -10.65
N GLY A 430 -12.33 14.94 -9.34
CA GLY A 430 -11.14 14.90 -8.48
C GLY A 430 -9.85 15.50 -9.02
N LEU A 431 -9.93 16.53 -9.89
CA LEU A 431 -8.80 17.04 -10.66
C LEU A 431 -7.61 17.32 -9.74
N LEU A 432 -7.86 17.94 -8.60
CA LEU A 432 -6.83 18.23 -7.61
C LEU A 432 -6.17 16.97 -7.04
N SER A 433 -6.95 15.98 -6.57
CA SER A 433 -6.39 14.73 -6.03
C SER A 433 -5.59 13.96 -7.08
N SER A 434 -6.05 13.95 -8.33
CA SER A 434 -5.37 13.26 -9.41
C SER A 434 -4.12 14.00 -9.89
N VAL A 435 -4.15 15.33 -9.90
CA VAL A 435 -2.97 16.19 -10.17
C VAL A 435 -1.92 16.04 -9.07
N LEU A 436 -2.34 16.00 -7.79
CA LEU A 436 -1.43 15.73 -6.68
C LEU A 436 -0.79 14.34 -6.82
N ARG A 437 -1.55 13.33 -7.23
CA ARG A 437 -1.01 12.00 -7.52
C ARG A 437 -0.02 12.01 -8.69
N ALA A 438 -0.38 12.65 -9.80
CA ALA A 438 0.48 12.79 -10.97
C ALA A 438 1.78 13.55 -10.66
N GLY A 439 1.70 14.52 -9.74
CA GLY A 439 2.82 15.28 -9.22
C GLY A 439 3.60 14.62 -8.09
N GLU A 440 3.26 13.38 -7.67
CA GLU A 440 3.94 12.68 -6.57
C GLU A 440 5.48 12.67 -6.67
N PRO A 441 6.08 12.45 -7.85
CA PRO A 441 7.54 12.49 -7.98
C PRO A 441 8.15 13.88 -7.68
N ALA A 442 7.39 14.97 -7.79
CA ALA A 442 7.84 16.33 -7.49
C ALA A 442 8.07 16.57 -5.98
N TYR A 443 7.43 15.77 -5.12
CA TYR A 443 7.54 15.95 -3.67
C TYR A 443 8.91 15.58 -3.13
N VAL A 444 9.59 14.61 -3.75
CA VAL A 444 10.91 14.13 -3.32
C VAL A 444 11.98 15.24 -3.44
N PRO A 445 12.14 15.94 -4.59
CA PRO A 445 13.00 17.12 -4.70
C PRO A 445 12.67 18.24 -3.69
N LEU A 446 11.41 18.62 -3.56
CA LEU A 446 10.97 19.70 -2.68
C LEU A 446 11.25 19.39 -1.20
N LEU A 447 11.12 18.11 -0.84
CA LEU A 447 11.41 17.61 0.48
C LEU A 447 12.91 17.71 0.81
N PHE A 448 13.80 17.47 -0.15
CA PHE A 448 15.23 17.62 0.08
C PHE A 448 15.67 19.08 0.20
N VAL A 449 15.05 19.99 -0.56
CA VAL A 449 15.21 21.44 -0.35
C VAL A 449 14.73 21.82 1.06
N SER A 450 13.57 21.32 1.47
CA SER A 450 13.02 21.57 2.81
C SER A 450 13.91 21.00 3.92
N LEU A 451 14.46 19.80 3.72
CA LEU A 451 15.40 19.17 4.64
C LEU A 451 16.70 19.96 4.73
N PHE A 452 17.25 20.42 3.61
CA PHE A 452 18.45 21.26 3.57
C PHE A 452 18.23 22.56 4.37
N LEU A 453 17.10 23.23 4.17
CA LEU A 453 16.73 24.42 4.93
C LEU A 453 16.56 24.09 6.43
N LEU A 454 15.92 22.97 6.77
CA LEU A 454 15.72 22.55 8.15
C LEU A 454 17.03 22.21 8.85
N VAL A 455 17.93 21.45 8.19
CA VAL A 455 19.26 21.08 8.73
C VAL A 455 20.16 22.31 8.89
N GLY A 456 20.03 23.29 8.00
CA GLY A 456 20.74 24.58 8.10
C GLY A 456 20.22 25.49 9.21
N THR A 457 18.97 25.32 9.65
CA THR A 457 18.38 26.13 10.73
C THR A 457 18.42 25.43 12.09
N ARG A 458 18.82 26.15 13.15
CA ARG A 458 18.89 25.57 14.51
C ARG A 458 17.52 25.27 15.13
N ARG A 459 16.44 25.95 14.70
CA ARG A 459 15.07 25.76 15.22
C ARG A 459 14.03 25.93 14.12
N PRO A 460 12.97 25.11 14.09
CA PRO A 460 11.85 25.33 13.19
C PRO A 460 11.22 26.68 13.50
N ARG A 461 10.99 27.51 12.49
CA ARG A 461 10.32 28.81 12.65
C ARG A 461 8.82 28.53 12.87
N PRO A 462 8.26 28.78 14.07
CA PRO A 462 6.88 28.40 14.38
C PRO A 462 5.88 29.09 13.44
N LEU A 463 6.15 30.32 13.01
CA LEU A 463 5.33 31.03 12.02
C LEU A 463 5.28 30.29 10.68
N LEU A 464 6.42 29.81 10.17
CA LEU A 464 6.44 29.02 8.93
C LEU A 464 5.63 27.74 9.08
N ALA A 465 5.79 27.02 10.20
CA ALA A 465 5.01 25.83 10.47
C ALA A 465 3.51 26.10 10.59
N ILE A 466 3.11 27.20 11.23
CA ILE A 466 1.71 27.65 11.30
C ILE A 466 1.20 27.98 9.90
N SER A 467 1.93 28.75 9.10
CA SER A 467 1.54 29.09 7.73
C SER A 467 1.41 27.85 6.86
N THR A 468 2.36 26.91 6.95
CA THR A 468 2.28 25.62 6.25
C THR A 468 1.04 24.84 6.69
N ALA A 469 0.79 24.68 7.99
CA ALA A 469 -0.40 23.99 8.48
C ALA A 469 -1.70 24.68 8.05
N ALA A 470 -1.76 26.00 8.09
CA ALA A 470 -2.92 26.79 7.71
C ALA A 470 -3.26 26.70 6.22
N VAL A 471 -2.27 26.46 5.35
CA VAL A 471 -2.50 26.26 3.91
C VAL A 471 -2.71 24.79 3.57
N VAL A 472 -1.89 23.89 4.10
CA VAL A 472 -1.90 22.47 3.74
C VAL A 472 -3.10 21.75 4.35
N ALA A 473 -3.51 22.07 5.58
CA ALA A 473 -4.61 21.36 6.23
C ALA A 473 -5.97 21.54 5.51
N PRO A 474 -6.36 22.74 5.03
CA PRO A 474 -7.57 22.89 4.22
C PRO A 474 -7.51 22.11 2.90
N ILE A 475 -6.34 22.07 2.23
CA ILE A 475 -6.18 21.29 0.98
C ILE A 475 -6.28 19.80 1.26
N ALA A 476 -5.63 19.32 2.32
CA ALA A 476 -5.74 17.94 2.77
C ALA A 476 -7.20 17.61 3.10
N ALA A 477 -7.88 18.45 3.89
CA ALA A 477 -9.30 18.28 4.22
C ALA A 477 -10.17 18.23 2.97
N PHE A 478 -9.94 19.11 1.98
CA PHE A 478 -10.65 19.08 0.71
C PHE A 478 -10.45 17.74 -0.03
N CYS A 479 -9.21 17.24 -0.10
CA CYS A 479 -8.91 15.95 -0.74
C CYS A 479 -9.52 14.74 0.00
N TRP A 480 -9.80 14.87 1.29
CA TRP A 480 -10.44 13.83 2.10
C TRP A 480 -11.97 13.94 2.14
N ILE A 481 -12.51 15.15 1.97
CA ILE A 481 -13.96 15.40 1.86
C ILE A 481 -14.45 15.02 0.46
N PHE A 482 -13.65 15.31 -0.58
CA PHE A 482 -14.03 14.99 -1.96
C PHE A 482 -14.21 13.48 -2.13
N GLU A 483 -15.43 13.08 -2.49
CA GLU A 483 -15.75 11.67 -2.78
C GLU A 483 -15.56 11.41 -4.26
N PRO A 484 -14.55 10.60 -4.66
CA PRO A 484 -14.44 10.16 -6.03
C PRO A 484 -15.61 9.25 -6.38
N PHE A 485 -16.08 9.29 -7.63
CA PHE A 485 -16.98 8.27 -8.16
C PHE A 485 -16.24 6.90 -8.15
N PRO A 486 -16.88 5.75 -7.78
CA PRO A 486 -18.31 5.49 -7.57
C PRO A 486 -18.83 5.73 -6.15
N LEU A 487 -18.01 6.17 -5.19
CA LEU A 487 -18.39 6.26 -3.78
C LEU A 487 -19.59 7.16 -3.49
N ARG A 488 -19.74 8.28 -4.23
CA ARG A 488 -20.92 9.15 -4.10
C ARG A 488 -22.24 8.41 -4.32
N SER A 489 -22.20 7.31 -5.07
CA SER A 489 -23.35 6.47 -5.37
C SER A 489 -23.34 5.14 -4.61
N ALA A 490 -22.38 4.93 -3.72
CA ALA A 490 -22.19 3.64 -3.06
C ALA A 490 -23.19 3.37 -1.92
N ASP A 491 -23.90 4.39 -1.43
CA ASP A 491 -24.95 4.20 -0.42
C ASP A 491 -26.36 4.18 -1.03
N ILE A 492 -26.48 4.32 -2.36
CA ILE A 492 -27.76 4.48 -3.04
C ILE A 492 -28.07 3.21 -3.82
N ARG A 493 -28.91 2.35 -3.24
CA ARG A 493 -29.66 1.34 -4.01
C ARG A 493 -30.40 2.05 -5.13
N GLN A 494 -30.41 1.44 -6.30
CA GLN A 494 -30.97 2.03 -7.52
C GLN A 494 -32.34 1.38 -7.80
N PRO A 495 -33.47 1.95 -7.37
CA PRO A 495 -34.76 1.24 -7.42
C PRO A 495 -35.19 0.90 -8.85
N GLU A 496 -34.87 1.77 -9.81
CA GLU A 496 -35.09 1.52 -11.23
C GLU A 496 -34.33 0.28 -11.72
N LEU A 497 -33.06 0.17 -11.33
CA LEU A 497 -32.21 -0.97 -11.67
C LEU A 497 -32.68 -2.25 -10.95
N GLU A 498 -33.06 -2.15 -9.68
CA GLU A 498 -33.63 -3.26 -8.91
C GLU A 498 -34.93 -3.77 -9.53
N ALA A 499 -35.81 -2.87 -9.99
CA ALA A 499 -37.05 -3.22 -10.69
C ALA A 499 -36.79 -3.94 -12.02
N ILE A 500 -35.75 -3.55 -12.76
CA ILE A 500 -35.36 -4.21 -14.01
C ILE A 500 -34.99 -5.68 -13.78
N VAL A 501 -34.28 -6.00 -12.69
CA VAL A 501 -33.81 -7.37 -12.39
C VAL A 501 -34.72 -8.13 -11.41
N ALA A 502 -35.82 -7.53 -10.96
CA ALA A 502 -36.68 -8.08 -9.92
C ALA A 502 -37.37 -9.39 -10.33
N SER A 503 -37.59 -9.62 -11.63
CA SER A 503 -38.30 -10.80 -12.14
C SER A 503 -37.57 -12.12 -11.89
N ARG A 504 -36.27 -12.08 -11.60
CA ARG A 504 -35.48 -13.29 -11.38
C ARG A 504 -34.37 -13.08 -10.37
N ALA A 505 -34.34 -13.94 -9.35
CA ALA A 505 -33.24 -13.99 -8.39
C ALA A 505 -32.03 -14.74 -8.96
N GLY A 506 -30.82 -14.35 -8.56
CA GLY A 506 -29.58 -15.05 -8.89
C GLY A 506 -28.36 -14.13 -8.88
N GLU A 507 -27.22 -14.68 -9.31
CA GLU A 507 -25.98 -13.93 -9.51
C GLU A 507 -26.12 -13.00 -10.73
N VAL A 508 -25.41 -11.87 -10.69
CA VAL A 508 -25.36 -10.90 -11.78
C VAL A 508 -23.93 -10.87 -12.30
N LEU A 509 -23.74 -11.02 -13.61
CA LEU A 509 -22.47 -10.71 -14.26
C LEU A 509 -22.46 -9.23 -14.63
N TRP A 510 -21.55 -8.45 -14.06
CA TRP A 510 -21.36 -7.05 -14.42
C TRP A 510 -19.95 -6.82 -14.97
N LEU A 511 -19.85 -6.56 -16.29
CA LEU A 511 -18.55 -6.56 -16.98
C LEU A 511 -17.70 -5.32 -16.68
N ASN A 512 -18.33 -4.15 -16.56
CA ASN A 512 -17.64 -2.86 -16.42
C ASN A 512 -17.58 -2.33 -14.98
N ASP A 513 -17.96 -3.13 -13.99
CA ASP A 513 -17.93 -2.74 -12.59
C ASP A 513 -17.78 -3.93 -11.63
N LYS A 514 -16.80 -3.80 -10.74
CA LYS A 514 -16.51 -4.75 -9.68
C LYS A 514 -17.44 -4.63 -8.45
N LEU A 515 -18.03 -3.47 -8.20
CA LEU A 515 -18.83 -3.15 -7.00
C LEU A 515 -20.34 -3.12 -7.25
N ALA A 516 -20.79 -2.73 -8.45
CA ALA A 516 -22.21 -2.52 -8.74
C ALA A 516 -23.14 -3.66 -8.31
N PRO A 517 -22.82 -4.95 -8.55
CA PRO A 517 -23.68 -6.05 -8.09
C PRO A 517 -23.90 -6.03 -6.58
N TRP A 518 -22.86 -5.77 -5.79
CA TRP A 518 -22.95 -5.77 -4.34
C TRP A 518 -23.67 -4.53 -3.83
N VAL A 519 -23.30 -3.38 -4.37
CA VAL A 519 -23.66 -2.08 -3.80
C VAL A 519 -25.00 -1.56 -4.30
N TRP A 520 -25.27 -1.69 -5.60
CA TRP A 520 -26.51 -1.18 -6.21
C TRP A 520 -27.63 -2.20 -6.25
N LEU A 521 -27.30 -3.49 -6.32
CA LEU A 521 -28.27 -4.58 -6.45
C LEU A 521 -28.36 -5.50 -5.23
N GLY A 522 -27.35 -5.54 -4.36
CA GLY A 522 -27.31 -6.50 -3.25
C GLY A 522 -27.31 -7.95 -3.73
N ARG A 523 -26.64 -8.21 -4.85
CA ARG A 523 -26.55 -9.53 -5.47
C ARG A 523 -25.10 -9.97 -5.49
N ALA A 524 -24.89 -11.28 -5.42
CA ALA A 524 -23.60 -11.87 -5.71
C ALA A 524 -23.19 -11.59 -7.18
N ASN A 525 -21.92 -11.32 -7.39
CA ASN A 525 -21.34 -11.15 -8.71
C ASN A 525 -20.93 -12.52 -9.27
N TRP A 526 -21.25 -12.80 -10.53
CA TRP A 526 -20.89 -14.07 -11.15
C TRP A 526 -19.39 -14.15 -11.48
N ALA A 527 -18.83 -13.10 -12.07
CA ALA A 527 -17.41 -13.03 -12.39
C ALA A 527 -16.95 -11.57 -12.46
N SER A 528 -15.77 -11.29 -11.91
CA SER A 528 -15.09 -9.99 -12.00
C SER A 528 -13.61 -10.11 -11.70
N ALA A 529 -12.82 -9.13 -12.13
CA ALA A 529 -11.40 -9.08 -11.82
C ALA A 529 -11.13 -9.00 -10.29
N VAL A 530 -12.02 -8.40 -9.49
CA VAL A 530 -11.81 -8.27 -8.04
C VAL A 530 -11.92 -9.60 -7.30
N GLN A 531 -12.72 -10.56 -7.80
CA GLN A 531 -12.81 -11.91 -7.24
C GLN A 531 -11.49 -12.70 -7.39
N GLY A 532 -10.66 -12.32 -8.36
CA GLY A 532 -9.28 -12.82 -8.52
C GLY A 532 -8.33 -12.32 -7.45
N SER A 533 -8.74 -11.38 -6.59
CA SER A 533 -7.95 -10.99 -5.43
C SER A 533 -7.92 -12.12 -4.40
N GLY A 534 -6.72 -12.43 -3.91
CA GLY A 534 -6.55 -13.48 -2.91
C GLY A 534 -6.79 -14.90 -3.44
N VAL A 535 -6.54 -15.17 -4.73
CA VAL A 535 -6.54 -16.53 -5.31
C VAL A 535 -5.53 -17.45 -4.64
N VAL A 536 -4.48 -16.92 -4.01
CA VAL A 536 -3.51 -17.70 -3.22
C VAL A 536 -4.12 -18.34 -1.96
N PHE A 537 -5.28 -17.87 -1.48
CA PHE A 537 -5.86 -18.34 -0.21
C PHE A 537 -6.87 -19.47 -0.37
N SER A 538 -7.36 -19.72 -1.59
CA SER A 538 -8.31 -20.79 -1.88
C SER A 538 -8.12 -21.29 -3.31
N ARG A 539 -7.74 -22.56 -3.43
CA ARG A 539 -7.61 -23.25 -4.71
C ARG A 539 -8.93 -23.29 -5.46
N ASP A 540 -10.02 -23.67 -4.79
CA ASP A 540 -11.34 -23.78 -5.41
C ASP A 540 -11.80 -22.43 -5.98
N LYS A 541 -11.60 -21.35 -5.22
CA LYS A 541 -11.88 -19.99 -5.72
C LYS A 541 -11.04 -19.69 -6.95
N ALA A 542 -9.73 -19.99 -6.91
CA ALA A 542 -8.83 -19.72 -8.02
C ALA A 542 -9.28 -20.43 -9.30
N LEU A 543 -9.69 -21.70 -9.21
CA LEU A 543 -10.16 -22.48 -10.35
C LEU A 543 -11.49 -21.97 -10.90
N ILE A 544 -12.49 -21.75 -10.05
CA ILE A 544 -13.81 -21.24 -10.48
C ILE A 544 -13.65 -19.87 -11.14
N TRP A 545 -12.89 -18.97 -10.50
CA TRP A 545 -12.65 -17.64 -11.04
C TRP A 545 -11.90 -17.70 -12.38
N TRP A 546 -10.86 -18.51 -12.48
CA TRP A 546 -10.07 -18.65 -13.72
C TRP A 546 -10.93 -19.19 -14.88
N GLU A 547 -11.76 -20.20 -14.61
CA GLU A 547 -12.69 -20.75 -15.60
C GLU A 547 -13.68 -19.69 -16.08
N ARG A 548 -14.38 -19.02 -15.15
CA ARG A 548 -15.38 -18.00 -15.49
C ARG A 548 -14.77 -16.82 -16.26
N MET A 549 -13.63 -16.31 -15.81
CA MET A 549 -12.94 -15.22 -16.50
C MET A 549 -12.39 -15.66 -17.86
N GLY A 550 -11.93 -16.91 -17.99
CA GLY A 550 -11.52 -17.50 -19.26
C GLY A 550 -12.64 -17.51 -20.29
N VAL A 551 -13.86 -17.89 -19.88
CA VAL A 551 -15.05 -17.81 -20.74
C VAL A 551 -15.30 -16.37 -21.22
N LEU A 552 -15.25 -15.40 -20.32
CA LEU A 552 -15.47 -13.99 -20.69
C LEU A 552 -14.40 -13.47 -21.67
N ARG A 553 -13.15 -13.88 -21.48
CA ARG A 553 -12.06 -13.53 -22.39
C ARG A 553 -12.28 -14.18 -23.76
N ASP A 554 -12.64 -15.46 -23.80
CA ASP A 554 -12.87 -16.19 -25.05
C ASP A 554 -14.10 -15.65 -25.83
N LEU A 555 -15.06 -15.02 -25.13
CA LEU A 555 -16.16 -14.27 -25.74
C LEU A 555 -15.76 -12.86 -26.23
N GLY A 556 -14.55 -12.40 -25.92
CA GLY A 556 -14.10 -11.04 -26.22
C GLY A 556 -14.78 -9.97 -25.35
N TRP A 557 -15.33 -10.35 -24.20
CA TRP A 557 -16.03 -9.42 -23.30
C TRP A 557 -15.14 -8.80 -22.23
N VAL A 558 -13.99 -9.44 -21.95
CA VAL A 558 -12.93 -8.90 -21.11
C VAL A 558 -11.58 -9.07 -21.80
N ALA A 559 -10.69 -8.13 -21.52
CA ALA A 559 -9.30 -8.12 -21.93
C ALA A 559 -8.46 -9.16 -21.17
N ASP A 560 -7.26 -9.45 -21.65
CA ASP A 560 -6.30 -10.30 -20.93
C ASP A 560 -5.92 -9.67 -19.59
N SER A 561 -5.97 -8.33 -19.48
CA SER A 561 -5.71 -7.58 -18.24
C SER A 561 -6.60 -7.98 -17.07
N ALA A 562 -7.80 -8.48 -17.37
CA ALA A 562 -8.76 -8.91 -16.36
C ALA A 562 -8.28 -10.17 -15.63
N LEU A 563 -7.48 -11.01 -16.30
CA LEU A 563 -6.85 -12.20 -15.74
C LEU A 563 -5.40 -11.91 -15.30
N GLN A 564 -4.65 -11.16 -16.10
CA GLN A 564 -3.23 -10.88 -15.92
C GLN A 564 -3.01 -9.40 -15.63
N ARG A 565 -2.36 -9.06 -14.52
CA ARG A 565 -2.30 -7.66 -14.07
C ARG A 565 -1.43 -6.72 -14.92
N ARG A 566 -0.70 -7.24 -15.92
CA ARG A 566 0.42 -6.53 -16.58
C ARG A 566 0.10 -5.98 -17.97
N THR A 567 -1.12 -6.14 -18.46
CA THR A 567 -1.57 -5.51 -19.71
C THR A 567 -2.51 -4.35 -19.38
N ASN A 568 -2.45 -3.27 -20.19
CA ASN A 568 -3.30 -2.09 -20.03
C ASN A 568 -4.48 -2.10 -21.03
N ASP A 569 -4.81 -3.26 -21.59
CA ASP A 569 -5.96 -3.43 -22.47
C ASP A 569 -7.24 -3.41 -21.64
N VAL A 570 -8.24 -2.67 -22.08
CA VAL A 570 -9.56 -2.62 -21.44
C VAL A 570 -10.62 -2.69 -22.53
N ILE A 571 -11.66 -3.49 -22.29
CA ILE A 571 -12.84 -3.55 -23.14
C ILE A 571 -13.95 -2.79 -22.44
N ASP A 572 -14.19 -1.56 -22.90
CA ASP A 572 -15.25 -0.71 -22.35
C ASP A 572 -16.64 -1.15 -22.82
N PHE A 573 -16.76 -1.51 -24.11
CA PHE A 573 -18.03 -1.87 -24.73
C PHE A 573 -17.93 -3.30 -25.28
N PRO A 574 -18.33 -4.32 -24.49
CA PRO A 574 -18.31 -5.70 -24.92
C PRO A 574 -19.16 -5.93 -26.19
N PRO A 575 -18.66 -6.68 -27.18
CA PRO A 575 -19.42 -6.97 -28.40
C PRO A 575 -20.46 -8.06 -28.13
N PHE A 576 -21.64 -7.65 -27.67
CA PHE A 576 -22.74 -8.59 -27.43
C PHE A 576 -23.31 -9.13 -28.73
N THR A 577 -23.41 -10.45 -28.82
CA THR A 577 -24.08 -11.17 -29.91
C THR A 577 -25.02 -12.22 -29.34
N ARG A 578 -26.02 -12.65 -30.12
CA ARG A 578 -26.96 -13.69 -29.67
C ARG A 578 -26.21 -14.98 -29.31
N ALA A 579 -25.28 -15.42 -30.17
CA ALA A 579 -24.47 -16.61 -29.95
C ALA A 579 -23.58 -16.52 -28.70
N SER A 580 -23.01 -15.35 -28.39
CA SER A 580 -22.19 -15.17 -27.17
C SER A 580 -23.02 -15.21 -25.89
N LEU A 581 -24.22 -14.61 -25.91
CA LEU A 581 -25.17 -14.67 -24.81
C LEU A 581 -25.71 -16.09 -24.60
N GLU A 582 -26.10 -16.79 -25.67
CA GLU A 582 -26.56 -18.18 -25.62
C GLU A 582 -25.48 -19.10 -25.02
N ARG A 583 -24.25 -19.00 -25.52
CA ARG A 583 -23.11 -19.75 -25.00
C ARG A 583 -22.86 -19.54 -23.51
N LEU A 584 -23.03 -18.31 -23.00
CA LEU A 584 -22.89 -18.05 -21.57
C LEU A 584 -24.09 -18.60 -20.78
N CYS A 585 -25.32 -18.34 -21.26
CA CYS A 585 -26.56 -18.62 -20.55
C CYS A 585 -26.95 -20.12 -20.54
N GLU A 586 -26.38 -20.92 -21.44
CA GLU A 586 -26.45 -22.39 -21.46
C GLU A 586 -25.66 -23.06 -20.31
N ARG A 587 -24.70 -22.35 -19.70
CA ARG A 587 -23.91 -22.93 -18.61
C ARG A 587 -24.80 -23.35 -17.43
N ALA A 588 -24.43 -24.46 -16.81
CA ALA A 588 -25.11 -24.96 -15.61
C ALA A 588 -25.06 -23.94 -14.45
N ASP A 589 -23.99 -23.16 -14.37
CA ASP A 589 -23.79 -22.11 -13.38
C ASP A 589 -24.02 -20.69 -13.92
N ALA A 590 -24.72 -20.54 -15.06
CA ALA A 590 -24.94 -19.24 -15.70
C ALA A 590 -25.52 -18.19 -14.73
N PRO A 591 -25.14 -16.90 -14.87
CA PRO A 591 -25.76 -15.82 -14.10
C PRO A 591 -27.26 -15.72 -14.44
N ALA A 592 -28.04 -15.12 -13.55
CA ALA A 592 -29.43 -14.76 -13.86
C ALA A 592 -29.49 -13.60 -14.86
N TRP A 593 -28.57 -12.64 -14.70
CA TRP A 593 -28.53 -11.41 -15.48
C TRP A 593 -27.11 -11.10 -15.95
N VAL A 594 -26.99 -10.60 -17.18
CA VAL A 594 -25.75 -10.05 -17.72
C VAL A 594 -25.93 -8.55 -17.89
N VAL A 595 -24.99 -7.78 -17.37
CA VAL A 595 -24.94 -6.32 -17.46
C VAL A 595 -23.62 -5.90 -18.05
N GLY A 596 -23.67 -5.09 -19.11
CA GLY A 596 -22.47 -4.46 -19.66
C GLY A 596 -22.78 -3.14 -20.32
N ALA A 597 -21.75 -2.32 -20.41
CA ALA A 597 -21.82 -1.00 -21.00
C ALA A 597 -22.00 -1.10 -22.51
N VAL A 598 -22.74 -0.13 -23.05
CA VAL A 598 -22.92 0.09 -24.49
C VAL A 598 -22.68 1.57 -24.80
N GLU A 599 -22.22 1.89 -26.00
CA GLU A 599 -22.00 3.28 -26.42
C GLU A 599 -23.30 4.08 -26.36
N SER A 600 -24.37 3.48 -26.90
CA SER A 600 -25.74 3.96 -26.79
C SER A 600 -26.72 2.79 -26.89
N PRO A 601 -27.99 2.95 -26.49
CA PRO A 601 -29.01 1.91 -26.68
C PRO A 601 -29.15 1.44 -28.14
N GLU A 602 -28.94 2.35 -29.10
CA GLU A 602 -29.02 2.08 -30.55
C GLU A 602 -27.80 1.33 -31.10
N ALA A 603 -26.68 1.31 -30.38
CA ALA A 603 -25.46 0.62 -30.79
C ALA A 603 -25.53 -0.91 -30.58
N LEU A 604 -26.58 -1.40 -29.90
CA LEU A 604 -26.77 -2.83 -29.67
C LEU A 604 -27.17 -3.56 -30.96
N ALA A 605 -26.60 -4.73 -31.21
CA ALA A 605 -26.91 -5.53 -32.40
C ALA A 605 -28.42 -5.86 -32.51
N GLU A 606 -28.94 -5.82 -33.74
CA GLU A 606 -30.35 -6.14 -34.02
C GLU A 606 -30.72 -7.55 -33.55
N GLY A 607 -31.94 -7.70 -33.04
CA GLY A 607 -32.47 -9.00 -32.59
C GLY A 607 -32.03 -9.44 -31.18
N LEU A 608 -31.39 -8.56 -30.40
CA LEU A 608 -31.11 -8.77 -28.98
C LEU A 608 -32.22 -8.17 -28.11
N GLU A 609 -32.73 -8.97 -27.16
CA GLU A 609 -33.68 -8.54 -26.15
C GLU A 609 -32.95 -8.05 -24.90
N ALA A 610 -32.82 -6.73 -24.76
CA ALA A 610 -32.19 -6.09 -23.61
C ALA A 610 -33.09 -5.03 -22.99
N ARG A 611 -32.95 -4.84 -21.68
CA ARG A 611 -33.43 -3.65 -20.98
C ARG A 611 -32.28 -2.68 -20.83
N PHE A 612 -32.57 -1.38 -20.88
CA PHE A 612 -31.55 -0.35 -20.78
C PHE A 612 -31.66 0.41 -19.47
N TRP A 613 -30.51 0.67 -18.87
CA TRP A 613 -30.40 1.52 -17.70
C TRP A 613 -29.31 2.55 -17.91
N ARG A 614 -29.59 3.81 -17.53
CA ARG A 614 -28.61 4.88 -17.55
C ARG A 614 -28.07 5.08 -16.14
N GLY A 615 -26.85 4.62 -15.92
CA GLY A 615 -26.19 4.78 -14.64
C GLY A 615 -25.49 6.13 -14.51
N PRO A 616 -24.96 6.43 -13.31
CA PRO A 616 -24.00 7.51 -13.13
C PRO A 616 -22.84 7.40 -14.13
N THR A 617 -22.52 8.51 -14.81
CA THR A 617 -21.43 8.54 -15.80
C THR A 617 -20.10 8.30 -15.14
N ARG A 618 -19.32 7.42 -15.78
CA ARG A 618 -17.96 7.04 -15.39
C ARG A 618 -17.03 7.31 -16.54
N PHE A 619 -15.73 7.34 -16.26
CA PHE A 619 -14.73 7.47 -17.31
C PHE A 619 -13.73 6.33 -17.22
N SER A 620 -13.52 5.66 -18.34
CA SER A 620 -12.41 4.73 -18.54
C SER A 620 -11.26 5.46 -19.19
N LEU A 621 -10.03 5.25 -18.69
CA LEU A 621 -8.83 5.89 -19.22
C LEU A 621 -8.10 4.95 -20.18
N HIS A 622 -7.87 5.43 -21.39
CA HIS A 622 -7.08 4.76 -22.42
C HIS A 622 -5.82 5.56 -22.73
N LEU A 623 -4.74 4.85 -23.03
CA LEU A 623 -3.53 5.44 -23.58
C LEU A 623 -3.44 5.03 -25.05
N SER A 624 -3.70 5.98 -25.96
CA SER A 624 -3.60 5.78 -27.41
C SER A 624 -2.61 6.78 -27.99
N GLU A 625 -1.67 6.31 -28.80
CA GLU A 625 -0.64 7.14 -29.46
C GLU A 625 0.15 8.06 -28.50
N GLY A 626 0.30 7.66 -27.23
CA GLY A 626 0.98 8.45 -26.20
C GLY A 626 0.13 9.55 -25.56
N ALA A 627 -1.16 9.68 -25.94
CA ALA A 627 -2.12 10.59 -25.33
C ALA A 627 -3.15 9.84 -24.46
N ALA A 628 -3.58 10.50 -23.38
CA ALA A 628 -4.64 10.02 -22.51
C ALA A 628 -6.02 10.37 -23.10
N HIS A 629 -6.84 9.35 -23.31
CA HIS A 629 -8.22 9.48 -23.77
C HIS A 629 -9.18 8.95 -22.72
N TRP A 630 -10.28 9.67 -22.48
CA TRP A 630 -11.28 9.29 -21.49
C TRP A 630 -12.59 8.93 -22.19
N THR A 631 -13.03 7.68 -22.02
CA THR A 631 -14.26 7.17 -22.61
C THR A 631 -15.38 7.24 -21.57
N PRO A 632 -16.47 7.98 -21.82
CA PRO A 632 -17.60 8.03 -20.90
C PRO A 632 -18.42 6.73 -20.97
N ILE A 633 -18.72 6.16 -19.81
CA ILE A 633 -19.57 4.98 -19.65
C ILE A 633 -20.79 5.39 -18.83
N ALA A 634 -21.96 5.38 -19.45
CA ALA A 634 -23.22 5.77 -18.79
C ALA A 634 -24.42 4.87 -19.14
N HIS A 635 -24.37 4.17 -20.27
CA HIS A 635 -25.46 3.32 -20.74
C HIS A 635 -25.10 1.85 -20.52
N TYR A 636 -26.04 1.10 -19.95
CA TYR A 636 -25.89 -0.32 -19.68
C TYR A 636 -27.04 -1.10 -20.31
N ALA A 637 -26.69 -2.15 -21.04
CA ALA A 637 -27.63 -3.17 -21.50
C ALA A 637 -27.72 -4.28 -20.45
N ILE A 638 -28.93 -4.73 -20.16
CA ILE A 638 -29.27 -5.73 -19.15
C ILE A 638 -30.03 -6.87 -19.83
N PHE A 639 -29.43 -8.05 -19.84
CA PHE A 639 -29.94 -9.25 -20.50
C PHE A 639 -30.40 -10.28 -19.47
N ASP A 640 -31.61 -10.84 -19.64
CA ASP A 640 -32.08 -12.00 -18.86
C ASP A 640 -31.57 -13.28 -19.51
N CYS A 641 -30.76 -14.06 -18.79
CA CYS A 641 -30.25 -15.32 -19.34
C CYS A 641 -31.36 -16.35 -19.65
N ALA A 642 -32.59 -16.20 -19.14
CA ALA A 642 -33.70 -17.08 -19.50
C ALA A 642 -34.09 -16.96 -20.97
N VAL A 643 -33.99 -15.76 -21.55
CA VAL A 643 -34.36 -15.48 -22.95
C VAL A 643 -33.37 -16.12 -23.92
N TYR A 644 -32.12 -16.28 -23.49
CA TYR A 644 -31.02 -16.81 -24.28
C TYR A 644 -30.67 -18.26 -23.95
N ARG A 645 -31.52 -18.97 -23.20
CA ARG A 645 -31.39 -20.43 -23.09
C ARG A 645 -32.12 -21.08 -24.27
N PRO A 646 -31.55 -22.11 -24.91
CA PRO A 646 -32.29 -22.92 -25.85
C PRO A 646 -33.59 -23.40 -25.21
N ALA A 647 -34.70 -23.35 -25.96
CA ALA A 647 -35.90 -24.06 -25.57
C ALA A 647 -35.56 -25.55 -25.55
N GLY A 648 -35.51 -26.13 -24.33
CA GLY A 648 -35.17 -27.53 -24.11
C GLY A 648 -36.21 -28.50 -24.66
#